data_AF-A0AAE1RYM0-F1
#
_entry.id   AF-A0AAE1RYM0-F1
#
_cell.length_a   1.000
_cell.length_b   1.000
_cell.length_c   1.000
_cell.angle_alpha   90.00
_cell.angle_beta   90.00
_cell.angle_gamma   90.00
#
_symmetry.space_group_name_H-M   'P 1'
#
loop_
_entity.id
_entity.type
_entity.pdbx_description
1 polymer ?
#
loop_
_entity_poly.entity_id
_entity_poly.type
_entity_poly.pdbx_seq_one_letter_code
_entity_poly.pdbx_strand_id
1 'polypeptide(L)'
;MAIPAISLPTNITVTTTITATSNLKNLIKKTPIKPFNSTLKSLTKAGKLDEALLLLESNKSLQPDIESYSSLLHTCISNKSLEHGHRIYLHLLLNSNKSLIKNPLILSKLITLFSVCDQLDEARRVFDHGIGNEDRPESVWVAMGIGYLKKKCFREALLVYCKMLLGFIEPGNFAFSMALKACSEISDLRVGRGVHGQIIKTNNDEPDQVVYNALLGMYSECGCFRDVLKAFEEMPERNVASWNSFIAGFVKKGQVFEAFESFRRMQREGVGYSWVTFTTILAVCSQVTYLYYGREVHSQVVKSNKIPDVVLLNSLLDMYAKCGAMEYCKRVFDRMKYKDIASWNTVINGYAINGLMGETMKLFNEMVGSGVRPDGVTFISLLSGCSHAGLADLGEELFNSMTGDFGIRPSLEHYACLVDILGRAGKIKEALQVVKKMPVKPSGSIWGSLLNSCRLHGNVSLAELVAEQLFEMEPNNCGNYVMLSNIYANAEMWEGVEKVRQMMENKGIKKEAGCSWIQVRNKVQTFTAGGGFEFRNSVEYKEVFWDELSEAIEKMGYKPDTRVVLHDVNEETKVEWICGHSERLATVFGLIQTGSGIPIRVTKNIRICADCHSWMKFVSEITRRKIIVRDTNRFHHFDQGKCSCNDYW
;
A
#
# COMPACT_ATOMS: atom_id res chain seq x y z
N MET A 1 -16.41 41.75 9.55
CA MET A 1 -16.14 43.20 9.46
C MET A 1 -14.80 43.48 10.11
N ALA A 2 -13.94 44.18 9.36
CA ALA A 2 -12.61 44.73 9.66
C ALA A 2 -11.96 44.50 11.04
N ILE A 3 -10.76 43.91 10.98
CA ILE A 3 -9.72 43.92 12.01
C ILE A 3 -9.04 45.31 11.99
N PRO A 4 -8.82 45.97 13.14
CA PRO A 4 -7.85 47.05 13.25
C PRO A 4 -6.50 46.54 13.78
N ALA A 5 -5.44 47.01 13.14
CA ALA A 5 -4.05 46.83 13.53
C ALA A 5 -3.69 47.68 14.76
N ILE A 6 -2.92 47.11 15.70
CA ILE A 6 -2.11 47.88 16.66
C ILE A 6 -0.71 47.26 16.74
N SER A 7 0.25 48.18 16.68
CA SER A 7 1.70 48.09 16.80
C SER A 7 2.22 47.22 17.94
N LEU A 8 3.29 46.45 17.64
CA LEU A 8 4.16 45.86 18.65
C LEU A 8 5.31 46.82 19.01
N PRO A 9 5.71 46.90 20.30
CA PRO A 9 6.74 47.80 20.76
C PRO A 9 8.16 47.29 20.49
N THR A 10 9.03 48.26 20.22
CA THR A 10 10.48 48.21 20.35
C THR A 10 10.87 47.94 21.81
N ASN A 11 11.71 46.92 22.03
CA ASN A 11 12.82 46.86 22.99
C ASN A 11 13.09 45.41 23.43
N ILE A 12 14.08 44.78 22.79
CA ILE A 12 14.90 43.75 23.46
C ILE A 12 16.35 44.22 23.34
N THR A 13 16.82 44.87 24.40
CA THR A 13 18.23 45.11 24.67
C THR A 13 18.90 43.79 25.01
N VAL A 14 19.68 43.24 24.07
CA VAL A 14 20.76 42.31 24.40
C VAL A 14 22.05 43.14 24.42
N THR A 15 22.51 43.45 25.63
CA THR A 15 23.85 43.99 25.89
C THR A 15 24.89 42.92 25.54
N THR A 16 25.53 43.06 24.39
CA THR A 16 26.85 42.46 24.13
C THR A 16 27.89 43.56 24.14
N THR A 17 28.71 43.54 25.19
CA THR A 17 29.92 44.32 25.36
C THR A 17 30.83 44.23 24.14
N ILE A 18 31.03 45.36 23.47
CA ILE A 18 32.06 45.54 22.46
C ILE A 18 33.40 45.63 23.20
N THR A 19 34.14 44.53 23.26
CA THR A 19 35.60 44.59 23.37
C THR A 19 36.16 44.67 21.95
N ALA A 20 36.69 45.85 21.62
CA ALA A 20 37.49 46.06 20.44
C ALA A 20 38.65 45.05 20.39
N THR A 21 38.67 44.20 19.37
CA THR A 21 39.89 43.50 18.93
C THR A 21 40.21 43.97 17.53
N SER A 22 40.99 45.04 17.49
CA SER A 22 41.77 45.51 16.35
C SER A 22 42.87 44.52 15.98
N ASN A 23 42.53 43.30 15.56
CA ASN A 23 43.51 42.26 15.23
C ASN A 23 43.16 41.42 14.00
N LEU A 24 42.55 42.04 12.96
CA LEU A 24 42.41 41.41 11.64
C LEU A 24 43.07 42.19 10.48
N LYS A 25 44.02 43.08 10.79
CA LYS A 25 44.95 43.66 9.80
C LYS A 25 46.37 43.09 9.86
N ASN A 26 46.65 42.19 10.82
CA ASN A 26 47.99 41.63 11.04
C ASN A 26 48.11 40.11 10.86
N LEU A 27 47.18 39.47 10.12
CA LEU A 27 47.41 38.11 9.59
C LEU A 27 47.89 38.08 8.14
N ILE A 28 48.31 39.22 7.60
CA ILE A 28 49.08 39.29 6.35
C ILE A 28 50.56 39.33 6.73
N LYS A 29 51.10 38.20 7.20
CA LYS A 29 52.54 37.94 7.17
C LYS A 29 52.79 36.44 7.40
N LYS A 30 53.21 35.80 6.30
CA LYS A 30 53.87 34.49 6.21
C LYS A 30 53.04 33.28 6.71
N THR A 31 52.08 32.88 5.89
CA THR A 31 51.65 31.48 5.77
C THR A 31 51.68 31.11 4.30
N PRO A 32 52.13 29.90 3.92
CA PRO A 32 52.21 29.51 2.52
C PRO A 32 50.79 29.54 1.94
N ILE A 33 50.63 30.26 0.83
CA ILE A 33 49.36 30.44 0.13
C ILE A 33 48.82 29.05 -0.20
N LYS A 34 47.82 28.57 0.55
CA LYS A 34 47.00 27.45 0.09
C LYS A 34 46.30 27.94 -1.18
N PRO A 35 46.41 27.24 -2.33
CA PRO A 35 45.84 27.71 -3.58
C PRO A 35 44.33 27.92 -3.42
N PHE A 36 43.81 29.05 -3.92
CA PHE A 36 42.41 29.50 -3.81
C PHE A 36 41.36 28.36 -3.88
N ASN A 37 41.49 27.45 -4.86
CA ASN A 37 40.61 26.29 -5.05
C ASN A 37 40.65 25.28 -3.89
N SER A 38 41.80 25.08 -3.24
CA SER A 38 41.95 24.17 -2.10
C SER A 38 41.22 24.69 -0.85
N THR A 39 41.24 26.00 -0.63
CA THR A 39 40.52 26.66 0.46
C THR A 39 39.02 26.59 0.21
N LEU A 40 38.57 26.85 -1.03
CA LEU A 40 37.17 26.75 -1.41
C LEU A 40 36.62 25.32 -1.25
N LYS A 41 37.36 24.29 -1.71
CA LYS A 41 37.01 22.88 -1.49
C LYS A 41 36.98 22.51 -0.01
N SER A 42 37.90 23.06 0.80
CA SER A 42 37.91 22.82 2.25
C SER A 42 36.67 23.40 2.95
N LEU A 43 36.29 24.64 2.64
CA LEU A 43 35.10 25.30 3.21
C LEU A 43 33.82 24.58 2.78
N THR A 44 33.76 24.16 1.52
CA THR A 44 32.65 23.38 0.95
C THR A 44 32.47 22.03 1.64
N LYS A 45 33.57 21.31 1.89
CA LYS A 45 33.56 20.04 2.63
C LYS A 45 33.17 20.23 4.10
N ALA A 46 33.49 21.38 4.69
CA ALA A 46 33.09 21.73 6.05
C ALA A 46 31.63 22.23 6.14
N GLY A 47 30.87 22.29 5.04
CA GLY A 47 29.48 22.75 5.01
C GLY A 47 29.30 24.27 5.19
N LYS A 48 30.40 25.05 5.19
CA LYS A 48 30.41 26.49 5.41
C LYS A 48 30.15 27.24 4.09
N LEU A 49 28.93 27.12 3.57
CA LEU A 49 28.56 27.65 2.26
C LEU A 49 28.62 29.18 2.20
N ASP A 50 28.20 29.91 3.24
CA ASP A 50 28.29 31.37 3.27
C ASP A 50 29.74 31.88 3.19
N GLU A 51 30.64 31.30 3.98
CA GLU A 51 32.06 31.66 3.95
C GLU A 51 32.70 31.34 2.59
N ALA A 52 32.29 30.24 1.96
CA ALA A 52 32.74 29.85 0.62
C ALA A 52 32.23 30.80 -0.47
N LEU A 53 30.98 31.26 -0.39
CA LEU A 53 30.42 32.24 -1.34
C LEU A 53 30.99 33.64 -1.13
N LEU A 54 31.22 34.07 0.12
CA LEU A 54 31.91 35.32 0.40
C LEU A 54 33.33 35.31 -0.18
N LEU A 55 34.05 34.19 -0.10
CA LEU A 55 35.37 34.02 -0.71
C LEU A 55 35.32 34.13 -2.25
N LEU A 56 34.25 33.63 -2.87
CA LEU A 56 34.00 33.75 -4.31
C LEU A 56 33.68 35.19 -4.72
N GLU A 57 32.74 35.83 -4.03
CA GLU A 57 32.26 37.18 -4.32
C GLU A 57 33.35 38.25 -4.10
N SER A 58 34.25 38.03 -3.12
CA SER A 58 35.35 38.94 -2.79
C SER A 58 36.57 38.85 -3.72
N ASN A 59 36.75 37.74 -4.44
CA ASN A 59 37.91 37.51 -5.30
C ASN A 59 37.52 37.37 -6.79
N LYS A 60 36.92 38.43 -7.35
CA LYS A 60 36.46 38.46 -8.76
C LYS A 60 37.56 38.18 -9.81
N SER A 61 38.84 38.32 -9.45
CA SER A 61 40.00 38.08 -10.32
C SER A 61 40.50 36.62 -10.35
N LEU A 62 40.17 35.80 -9.35
CA LEU A 62 40.59 34.39 -9.26
C LEU A 62 39.40 33.48 -9.58
N GLN A 63 39.51 32.70 -10.66
CA GLN A 63 38.40 31.84 -11.11
C GLN A 63 38.51 30.43 -10.52
N PRO A 64 37.44 29.90 -9.90
CA PRO A 64 37.42 28.52 -9.45
C PRO A 64 37.47 27.55 -10.62
N ASP A 65 38.13 26.41 -10.40
CA ASP A 65 38.06 25.29 -11.33
C ASP A 65 36.64 24.65 -11.33
N ILE A 66 36.33 23.92 -12.40
CA ILE A 66 35.05 23.21 -12.57
C ILE A 66 34.76 22.29 -11.38
N GLU A 67 35.80 21.64 -10.84
CA GLU A 67 35.70 20.76 -9.67
C GLU A 67 35.26 21.49 -8.39
N SER A 68 35.71 22.73 -8.18
CA SER A 68 35.29 23.53 -7.02
C SER A 68 33.82 23.94 -7.14
N TYR A 69 33.36 24.36 -8.33
CA TYR A 69 31.94 24.62 -8.56
C TYR A 69 31.08 23.35 -8.44
N SER A 70 31.55 22.23 -8.98
CA SER A 70 30.92 20.92 -8.87
C SER A 70 30.73 20.49 -7.41
N SER A 71 31.74 20.74 -6.57
CA SER A 71 31.67 20.46 -5.13
C SER A 71 30.69 21.38 -4.41
N LEU A 72 30.69 22.69 -4.72
CA LEU A 72 29.77 23.66 -4.11
C LEU A 72 28.32 23.35 -4.44
N LEU A 73 28.04 23.10 -5.71
CA LEU A 73 26.70 22.72 -6.16
C LEU A 73 26.28 21.39 -5.53
N HIS A 74 27.19 20.43 -5.37
CA HIS A 74 26.86 19.18 -4.67
C HIS A 74 26.45 19.43 -3.22
N THR A 75 27.19 20.24 -2.47
CA THR A 75 26.83 20.58 -1.08
C THR A 75 25.49 21.34 -1.04
N CYS A 76 25.21 22.21 -2.01
CA CYS A 76 23.90 22.87 -2.12
C CYS A 76 22.76 21.87 -2.39
N ILE A 77 22.98 20.87 -3.26
CA ILE A 77 22.00 19.81 -3.56
C ILE A 77 21.69 19.00 -2.30
N SER A 78 22.73 18.58 -1.58
CA SER A 78 22.60 17.80 -0.36
C SER A 78 21.85 18.57 0.74
N ASN A 79 22.09 19.88 0.84
CA ASN A 79 21.43 20.75 1.82
C ASN A 79 20.08 21.32 1.34
N LYS A 80 19.64 21.00 0.10
CA LYS A 80 18.48 21.61 -0.56
C LYS A 80 18.46 23.15 -0.47
N SER A 81 19.64 23.76 -0.55
CA SER A 81 19.81 25.18 -0.30
C SER A 81 19.61 25.99 -1.58
N LEU A 82 18.38 26.46 -1.81
CA LEU A 82 18.02 27.24 -2.98
C LEU A 82 18.75 28.59 -3.06
N GLU A 83 18.90 29.30 -1.93
CA GLU A 83 19.53 30.63 -1.88
C GLU A 83 20.98 30.60 -2.34
N HIS A 84 21.80 29.73 -1.74
CA HIS A 84 23.19 29.53 -2.15
C HIS A 84 23.28 29.08 -3.61
N GLY A 85 22.33 28.25 -4.08
CA GLY A 85 22.21 27.86 -5.48
C GLY A 85 22.02 29.04 -6.44
N HIS A 86 21.11 29.95 -6.12
CA HIS A 86 20.89 31.17 -6.90
C HIS A 86 22.12 32.08 -6.91
N ARG A 87 22.80 32.26 -5.77
CA ARG A 87 24.04 33.05 -5.70
C ARG A 87 25.14 32.47 -6.61
N ILE A 88 25.33 31.15 -6.60
CA ILE A 88 26.28 30.48 -7.49
C ILE A 88 25.86 30.64 -8.95
N TYR A 89 24.58 30.48 -9.26
CA TYR A 89 24.06 30.61 -10.62
C TYR A 89 24.22 32.04 -11.16
N LEU A 90 23.92 33.05 -10.34
CA LEU A 90 24.15 34.47 -10.67
C LEU A 90 25.64 34.77 -10.86
N HIS A 91 26.51 34.25 -9.99
CA HIS A 91 27.96 34.38 -10.14
C HIS A 91 28.46 33.77 -11.46
N LEU A 92 27.91 32.62 -11.87
CA LEU A 92 28.23 31.98 -13.16
C LEU A 92 27.70 32.77 -14.36
N LEU A 93 26.51 33.38 -14.26
CA LEU A 93 25.91 34.21 -15.32
C LEU A 93 26.64 35.54 -15.54
N LEU A 94 27.08 36.18 -14.46
CA LEU A 94 27.78 37.47 -14.48
C LEU A 94 29.28 37.33 -14.78
N ASN A 95 29.78 36.09 -14.91
CA ASN A 95 31.18 35.81 -15.20
C ASN A 95 31.54 36.22 -16.64
N SER A 96 32.71 36.84 -16.82
CA SER A 96 33.26 37.19 -18.13
C SER A 96 33.52 35.96 -19.00
N ASN A 97 33.82 34.81 -18.39
CA ASN A 97 34.03 33.54 -19.09
C ASN A 97 32.72 32.73 -19.19
N LYS A 98 31.91 33.03 -20.21
CA LYS A 98 30.66 32.31 -20.51
C LYS A 98 30.85 30.82 -20.84
N SER A 99 32.07 30.30 -20.97
CA SER A 99 32.30 28.86 -21.22
C SER A 99 32.02 27.99 -19.98
N LEU A 100 32.20 28.53 -18.77
CA LEU A 100 32.00 27.79 -17.52
C LEU A 100 30.54 27.39 -17.31
N ILE A 101 29.60 28.32 -17.55
CA ILE A 101 28.17 28.02 -17.41
C ILE A 101 27.66 27.07 -18.49
N LYS A 102 28.36 26.98 -19.63
CA LYS A 102 28.09 26.00 -20.68
C LYS A 102 28.72 24.63 -20.42
N ASN A 103 29.44 24.47 -19.30
CA ASN A 103 30.06 23.18 -18.99
C ASN A 103 28.99 22.15 -18.58
N PRO A 104 28.95 20.95 -19.19
CA PRO A 104 27.93 19.94 -18.91
C PRO A 104 27.83 19.48 -17.45
N LEU A 105 28.96 19.38 -16.74
CA LEU A 105 28.97 18.95 -15.34
C LEU A 105 28.32 20.01 -14.43
N ILE A 106 28.55 21.28 -14.73
CA ILE A 106 27.95 22.39 -13.99
C ILE A 106 26.44 22.48 -14.30
N LEU A 107 26.05 22.35 -15.57
CA LEU A 107 24.65 22.38 -15.99
C LEU A 107 23.84 21.24 -15.37
N SER A 108 24.31 20.00 -15.45
CA SER A 108 23.61 18.84 -14.87
C SER A 108 23.41 19.00 -13.35
N LYS A 109 24.39 19.57 -12.64
CA LYS A 109 24.28 19.87 -11.19
C LYS A 109 23.33 21.02 -10.89
N LEU A 110 23.33 22.10 -11.68
CA LEU A 110 22.37 23.20 -11.53
C LEU A 110 20.93 22.73 -11.76
N ILE A 111 20.70 21.95 -12.82
CA ILE A 111 19.39 21.34 -13.12
C ILE A 111 18.95 20.45 -11.96
N THR A 112 19.85 19.60 -11.45
CA THR A 112 19.57 18.71 -10.31
C THR A 112 19.24 19.51 -9.04
N LEU A 113 19.99 20.57 -8.75
CA LEU A 113 19.78 21.45 -7.62
C LEU A 113 18.40 22.10 -7.66
N PHE A 114 18.07 22.77 -8.77
CA PHE A 114 16.77 23.43 -8.92
C PHE A 114 15.62 22.41 -8.89
N SER A 115 15.80 21.23 -9.48
CA SER A 115 14.82 20.14 -9.40
C SER A 115 14.61 19.63 -7.97
N VAL A 116 15.68 19.50 -7.16
CA VAL A 116 15.60 19.08 -5.75
C VAL A 116 15.00 20.15 -4.85
N CYS A 117 15.20 21.43 -5.18
CA CYS A 117 14.61 22.58 -4.49
C CYS A 117 13.23 22.96 -5.03
N ASP A 118 12.57 22.05 -5.75
CA ASP A 118 11.23 22.21 -6.29
C ASP A 118 11.02 23.33 -7.33
N GLN A 119 12.10 23.89 -7.90
CA GLN A 119 12.11 24.94 -8.93
C GLN A 119 12.32 24.36 -10.35
N LEU A 120 11.33 23.62 -10.87
CA LEU A 120 11.45 22.94 -12.17
C LEU A 120 11.56 23.94 -13.34
N ASP A 121 10.94 25.11 -13.25
CA ASP A 121 11.01 26.13 -14.31
C ASP A 121 12.42 26.71 -14.46
N GLU A 122 13.11 26.95 -13.35
CA GLU A 122 14.52 27.38 -13.37
C GLU A 122 15.42 26.26 -13.90
N ALA A 123 15.17 25.00 -13.50
CA ALA A 123 15.88 23.85 -14.07
C ALA A 123 15.70 23.78 -15.60
N ARG A 124 14.47 24.02 -16.10
CA ARG A 124 14.18 24.08 -17.54
C ARG A 124 14.89 25.24 -18.22
N ARG A 125 14.94 26.43 -17.61
CA ARG A 125 15.68 27.58 -18.18
C ARG A 125 17.16 27.28 -18.34
N VAL A 126 17.79 26.70 -17.31
CA VAL A 126 19.19 26.25 -17.36
C VAL A 126 19.39 25.22 -18.46
N PHE A 127 18.46 24.27 -18.59
CA PHE A 127 18.48 23.25 -19.63
C PHE A 127 18.39 23.85 -21.03
N ASP A 128 17.41 24.72 -21.29
CA ASP A 128 17.15 25.28 -22.63
C ASP A 128 18.21 26.29 -23.09
N HIS A 129 18.78 27.09 -22.17
CA HIS A 129 19.73 28.16 -22.50
C HIS A 129 21.21 27.77 -22.31
N GLY A 130 21.49 26.59 -21.73
CA GLY A 130 22.84 26.16 -21.37
C GLY A 130 23.70 25.73 -22.56
N ILE A 131 23.24 24.76 -23.35
CA ILE A 131 23.92 24.20 -24.54
C ILE A 131 22.86 23.95 -25.62
N GLY A 132 23.19 24.12 -26.91
CA GLY A 132 22.29 23.74 -28.02
C GLY A 132 21.90 22.25 -27.96
N ASN A 133 20.80 21.87 -28.61
CA ASN A 133 20.30 20.49 -28.53
C ASN A 133 21.26 19.45 -29.13
N GLU A 134 22.01 19.81 -30.18
CA GLU A 134 22.91 18.89 -30.91
C GLU A 134 24.22 18.60 -30.17
N ASP A 135 24.70 19.51 -29.32
CA ASP A 135 25.95 19.36 -28.55
C ASP A 135 25.73 18.92 -27.09
N ARG A 136 24.48 18.64 -26.70
CA ARG A 136 24.12 18.39 -25.30
C ARG A 136 24.42 16.93 -24.91
N PRO A 137 25.32 16.68 -23.95
CA PRO A 137 25.66 15.31 -23.58
C PRO A 137 24.56 14.67 -22.74
N GLU A 138 24.57 13.33 -22.72
CA GLU A 138 23.58 12.48 -22.03
C GLU A 138 23.32 12.94 -20.58
N SER A 139 24.36 13.27 -19.82
CA SER A 139 24.23 13.65 -18.40
C SER A 139 23.31 14.85 -18.14
N VAL A 140 23.22 15.79 -19.09
CA VAL A 140 22.35 16.97 -18.99
C VAL A 140 20.90 16.61 -19.35
N TRP A 141 20.69 15.75 -20.36
CA TRP A 141 19.36 15.18 -20.69
C TRP A 141 18.81 14.37 -19.52
N VAL A 142 19.64 13.51 -18.92
CA VAL A 142 19.29 12.68 -17.78
C VAL A 142 18.90 13.51 -16.56
N ALA A 143 19.68 14.55 -16.24
CA ALA A 143 19.38 15.44 -15.12
C ALA A 143 17.99 16.08 -15.25
N MET A 144 17.63 16.55 -16.46
CA MET A 144 16.31 17.13 -16.72
C MET A 144 15.20 16.08 -16.65
N GLY A 145 15.42 14.89 -17.22
CA GLY A 145 14.46 13.78 -17.16
C GLY A 145 14.18 13.33 -15.72
N ILE A 146 15.21 13.23 -14.88
CA ILE A 146 15.05 12.94 -13.44
C ILE A 146 14.29 14.07 -12.73
N GLY A 147 14.52 15.33 -13.10
CA GLY A 147 13.76 16.48 -12.60
C GLY A 147 12.26 16.34 -12.86
N TYR A 148 11.88 15.95 -14.08
CA TYR A 148 10.50 15.66 -14.44
C TYR A 148 9.91 14.46 -13.68
N LEU A 149 10.67 13.37 -13.53
CA LEU A 149 10.24 12.21 -12.73
C LEU A 149 9.88 12.62 -11.28
N LYS A 150 10.72 13.45 -10.65
CA LYS A 150 10.48 13.92 -9.27
C LYS A 150 9.21 14.76 -9.14
N LYS A 151 8.88 15.54 -10.18
CA LYS A 151 7.65 16.34 -10.26
C LYS A 151 6.43 15.56 -10.77
N LYS A 152 6.56 14.24 -10.98
CA LYS A 152 5.53 13.36 -11.53
C LYS A 152 5.08 13.73 -12.96
N CYS A 153 5.93 14.44 -13.70
CA CYS A 153 5.75 14.81 -15.11
C CYS A 153 6.33 13.70 -16.01
N PHE A 154 5.76 12.49 -15.93
CA PHE A 154 6.35 11.29 -16.53
C PHE A 154 6.40 11.33 -18.05
N ARG A 155 5.39 11.93 -18.70
CA ARG A 155 5.36 12.09 -20.16
C ARG A 155 6.46 13.04 -20.64
N GLU A 156 6.69 14.12 -19.92
CA GLU A 156 7.75 15.08 -20.20
C GLU A 156 9.13 14.43 -20.04
N ALA A 157 9.33 13.57 -19.05
CA ALA A 157 10.56 12.78 -18.91
C ALA A 157 10.82 11.90 -20.16
N LEU A 158 9.79 11.23 -20.69
CA LEU A 158 9.90 10.45 -21.92
C LEU A 158 10.13 11.32 -23.16
N LEU A 159 9.52 12.50 -23.23
CA LEU A 159 9.77 13.45 -24.32
C LEU A 159 11.22 13.95 -24.32
N VAL A 160 11.81 14.18 -23.14
CA VAL A 160 13.24 14.50 -22.99
C VAL A 160 14.10 13.34 -23.51
N TYR A 161 13.75 12.09 -23.17
CA TYR A 161 14.45 10.92 -23.68
C TYR A 161 14.35 10.80 -25.22
N CYS A 162 13.16 10.98 -25.79
CA CYS A 162 12.97 10.96 -27.26
C CYS A 162 13.76 12.08 -27.95
N LYS A 163 13.78 13.29 -27.39
CA LYS A 163 14.57 14.42 -27.91
C LYS A 163 16.07 14.15 -27.88
N MET A 164 16.57 13.50 -26.82
CA MET A 164 17.95 13.06 -26.74
C MET A 164 18.31 12.10 -27.87
N LEU A 165 17.45 11.10 -28.15
CA LEU A 165 17.64 10.16 -29.26
C LEU A 165 17.59 10.84 -30.64
N LEU A 166 16.69 11.82 -30.83
CA LEU A 166 16.62 12.61 -32.06
C LEU A 166 17.87 13.47 -32.30
N GLY A 167 18.58 13.84 -31.23
CA GLY A 167 19.90 14.48 -31.29
C GLY A 167 21.05 13.50 -31.55
N PHE A 168 20.76 12.23 -31.88
CA PHE A 168 21.74 11.16 -32.10
C PHE A 168 22.66 10.90 -30.89
N ILE A 169 22.20 11.22 -29.68
CA ILE A 169 22.91 10.92 -28.44
C ILE A 169 22.58 9.49 -28.01
N GLU A 170 23.59 8.64 -27.93
CA GLU A 170 23.41 7.26 -27.48
C GLU A 170 22.99 7.21 -25.99
N PRO A 171 21.94 6.47 -25.65
CA PRO A 171 21.49 6.32 -24.26
C PRO A 171 22.41 5.37 -23.48
N GLY A 172 22.84 5.80 -22.30
CA GLY A 172 23.51 4.97 -21.30
C GLY A 172 22.54 4.46 -20.22
N ASN A 173 23.09 3.77 -19.22
CA ASN A 173 22.30 3.11 -18.16
C ASN A 173 21.39 4.07 -17.38
N PHE A 174 21.83 5.31 -17.15
CA PHE A 174 21.03 6.30 -16.46
C PHE A 174 19.84 6.78 -17.31
N ALA A 175 20.05 6.99 -18.62
CA ALA A 175 18.97 7.36 -19.52
C ALA A 175 17.94 6.23 -19.66
N PHE A 176 18.39 4.98 -19.81
CA PHE A 176 17.51 3.82 -19.85
C PHE A 176 16.69 3.67 -18.57
N SER A 177 17.34 3.74 -17.40
CA SER A 177 16.67 3.62 -16.10
C SER A 177 15.62 4.71 -15.89
N MET A 178 15.93 5.95 -16.31
CA MET A 178 14.99 7.08 -16.26
C MET A 178 13.80 6.87 -17.19
N ALA A 179 14.01 6.44 -18.43
CA ALA A 179 12.94 6.18 -19.39
C ALA A 179 12.04 5.01 -18.94
N LEU A 180 12.63 3.91 -18.46
CA LEU A 180 11.89 2.76 -17.94
C LEU A 180 11.08 3.11 -16.69
N LYS A 181 11.64 3.91 -15.78
CA LYS A 181 10.89 4.42 -14.62
C LYS A 181 9.71 5.28 -15.05
N ALA A 182 9.89 6.16 -16.04
CA ALA A 182 8.78 6.94 -16.57
C ALA A 182 7.70 6.05 -17.20
N CYS A 183 8.09 5.05 -18.00
CA CYS A 183 7.15 4.07 -18.59
C CYS A 183 6.38 3.28 -17.53
N SER A 184 7.05 2.88 -16.45
CA SER A 184 6.46 2.19 -15.31
C SER A 184 5.33 3.03 -14.69
N GLU A 185 5.59 4.30 -14.39
CA GLU A 185 4.64 5.21 -13.72
C GLU A 185 3.41 5.55 -14.57
N ILE A 186 3.51 5.49 -15.91
CA ILE A 186 2.37 5.68 -16.81
C ILE A 186 1.78 4.36 -17.35
N SER A 187 2.35 3.22 -16.93
CA SER A 187 2.01 1.88 -17.41
C SER A 187 2.04 1.73 -18.94
N ASP A 188 2.97 2.42 -19.64
CA ASP A 188 3.11 2.36 -21.10
C ASP A 188 4.05 1.23 -21.50
N LEU A 189 3.47 0.05 -21.69
CA LEU A 189 4.17 -1.17 -22.10
C LEU A 189 4.82 -1.04 -23.47
N ARG A 190 4.21 -0.28 -24.40
CA ARG A 190 4.70 -0.19 -25.79
C ARG A 190 6.02 0.56 -25.82
N VAL A 191 6.08 1.72 -25.17
CA VAL A 191 7.33 2.49 -25.06
C VAL A 191 8.35 1.73 -24.23
N GLY A 192 7.94 1.13 -23.11
CA GLY A 192 8.82 0.32 -22.26
C GLY A 192 9.50 -0.84 -23.01
N ARG A 193 8.76 -1.57 -23.85
CA ARG A 193 9.33 -2.62 -24.73
C ARG A 193 10.26 -2.04 -25.80
N GLY A 194 9.96 -0.85 -26.32
CA GLY A 194 10.84 -0.13 -27.23
C GLY A 194 12.20 0.20 -26.59
N VAL A 195 12.19 0.71 -25.35
CA VAL A 195 13.40 0.98 -24.57
C VAL A 195 14.15 -0.32 -24.25
N HIS A 196 13.46 -1.39 -23.87
CA HIS A 196 14.09 -2.70 -23.66
C HIS A 196 14.76 -3.24 -24.94
N GLY A 197 14.11 -3.09 -26.10
CA GLY A 197 14.70 -3.44 -27.39
C GLY A 197 15.93 -2.61 -27.74
N GLN A 198 16.02 -1.35 -27.29
CA GLN A 198 17.24 -0.53 -27.43
C GLN A 198 18.35 -1.08 -26.53
N ILE A 199 18.06 -1.38 -25.26
CA ILE A 199 19.02 -1.97 -24.32
C ILE A 199 19.66 -3.24 -24.88
N ILE A 200 18.87 -4.14 -25.49
CA ILE A 200 19.36 -5.38 -26.10
C ILE A 200 20.23 -5.12 -27.34
N LYS A 201 19.92 -4.07 -28.12
CA LYS A 201 20.60 -3.75 -29.38
C LYS A 201 21.85 -2.89 -29.21
N THR A 202 22.01 -2.22 -28.07
CA THR A 202 23.18 -1.41 -27.80
C THR A 202 24.40 -2.33 -27.65
N ASN A 203 25.39 -2.18 -28.54
CA ASN A 203 26.63 -2.98 -28.58
C ASN A 203 27.62 -2.69 -27.44
N ASN A 204 27.21 -1.95 -26.41
CA ASN A 204 28.07 -1.63 -25.28
C ASN A 204 28.00 -2.74 -24.21
N ASP A 205 28.85 -2.62 -23.20
CA ASP A 205 28.93 -3.49 -22.03
C ASP A 205 27.53 -3.84 -21.47
N GLU A 206 27.45 -5.02 -20.88
CA GLU A 206 26.25 -5.57 -20.26
C GLU A 206 25.53 -4.53 -19.36
N PRO A 207 24.20 -4.35 -19.47
CA PRO A 207 23.47 -3.35 -18.70
C PRO A 207 23.74 -3.51 -17.20
N ASP A 208 23.88 -2.39 -16.49
CA ASP A 208 24.07 -2.49 -15.04
C ASP A 208 22.80 -2.97 -14.33
N GLN A 209 22.98 -3.31 -13.06
CA GLN A 209 21.90 -3.82 -12.22
C GLN A 209 20.76 -2.81 -12.00
N VAL A 210 21.01 -1.50 -12.17
CA VAL A 210 19.98 -0.47 -12.04
C VAL A 210 19.02 -0.55 -13.23
N VAL A 211 19.55 -0.75 -14.45
CA VAL A 211 18.73 -0.93 -15.66
C VAL A 211 17.86 -2.17 -15.56
N TYR A 212 18.42 -3.31 -15.16
CA TYR A 212 17.64 -4.54 -14.97
C TYR A 212 16.55 -4.39 -13.91
N ASN A 213 16.84 -3.72 -12.79
CA ASN A 213 15.84 -3.45 -11.77
C ASN A 213 14.73 -2.52 -12.29
N ALA A 214 15.06 -1.52 -13.11
CA ALA A 214 14.08 -0.66 -13.76
C ALA A 214 13.22 -1.41 -14.78
N LEU A 215 13.80 -2.37 -15.52
CA LEU A 215 13.08 -3.27 -16.44
C LEU A 215 12.06 -4.13 -15.69
N LEU A 216 12.48 -4.78 -14.59
CA LEU A 216 11.58 -5.57 -13.74
C LEU A 216 10.44 -4.72 -13.19
N GLY A 217 10.74 -3.52 -12.70
CA GLY A 217 9.74 -2.57 -12.21
C GLY A 217 8.74 -2.17 -13.30
N MET A 218 9.23 -1.84 -14.51
CA MET A 218 8.39 -1.47 -15.65
C MET A 218 7.46 -2.61 -16.06
N TYR A 219 7.98 -3.82 -16.28
CA TYR A 219 7.14 -4.97 -16.65
C TYR A 219 6.16 -5.37 -15.56
N SER A 220 6.57 -5.25 -14.29
CA SER A 220 5.69 -5.51 -13.14
C SER A 220 4.53 -4.52 -13.09
N GLU A 221 4.80 -3.23 -13.30
CA GLU A 221 3.76 -2.18 -13.25
C GLU A 221 2.82 -2.25 -14.46
N CYS A 222 3.34 -2.62 -15.63
CA CYS A 222 2.54 -2.89 -16.82
C CYS A 222 1.78 -4.24 -16.76
N GLY A 223 1.96 -5.02 -15.70
CA GLY A 223 1.25 -6.29 -15.49
C GLY A 223 1.72 -7.45 -16.38
N CYS A 224 2.86 -7.33 -17.07
CA CYS A 224 3.42 -8.33 -17.98
C CYS A 224 4.33 -9.32 -17.26
N PHE A 225 3.72 -10.18 -16.43
CA PHE A 225 4.47 -11.02 -15.51
C PHE A 225 5.37 -12.08 -16.19
N ARG A 226 4.99 -12.57 -17.37
CA ARG A 226 5.86 -13.45 -18.17
C ARG A 226 7.17 -12.76 -18.57
N ASP A 227 7.10 -11.47 -18.90
CA ASP A 227 8.27 -10.68 -19.24
C ASP A 227 9.12 -10.38 -17.99
N VAL A 228 8.50 -10.21 -16.81
CA VAL A 228 9.22 -10.11 -15.51
C VAL A 228 10.02 -11.38 -15.25
N LEU A 229 9.41 -12.56 -15.42
CA LEU A 229 10.09 -13.85 -15.25
C LEU A 229 11.26 -13.99 -16.20
N LYS A 230 11.03 -13.73 -17.49
CA LYS A 230 12.08 -13.82 -18.51
C LYS A 230 13.24 -12.86 -18.21
N ALA A 231 12.94 -11.58 -17.94
CA ALA A 231 13.94 -10.59 -17.61
C ALA A 231 14.74 -10.96 -16.35
N PHE A 232 14.10 -11.52 -15.33
CA PHE A 232 14.76 -11.93 -14.09
C PHE A 232 15.70 -13.14 -14.28
N GLU A 233 15.27 -14.14 -15.06
CA GLU A 233 16.06 -15.32 -15.36
C GLU A 233 17.25 -15.00 -16.29
N GLU A 234 17.11 -14.00 -17.16
CA GLU A 234 18.19 -13.48 -18.03
C GLU A 234 19.16 -12.54 -17.31
N MET A 235 18.90 -12.15 -16.04
CA MET A 235 19.84 -11.31 -15.28
C MET A 235 21.15 -12.07 -14.97
N PRO A 236 22.32 -11.49 -15.30
CA PRO A 236 23.62 -12.11 -15.01
C PRO A 236 23.90 -12.19 -13.52
N GLU A 237 23.64 -11.10 -12.80
CA GLU A 237 23.78 -11.00 -11.35
C GLU A 237 22.51 -10.45 -10.69
N ARG A 238 22.10 -11.08 -9.60
CA ARG A 238 20.89 -10.74 -8.84
C ARG A 238 21.27 -10.27 -7.44
N ASN A 239 20.81 -9.08 -7.07
CA ASN A 239 21.01 -8.53 -5.73
C ASN A 239 19.69 -8.48 -4.96
N VAL A 240 19.73 -8.01 -3.71
CA VAL A 240 18.54 -7.87 -2.87
C VAL A 240 17.44 -7.04 -3.55
N ALA A 241 17.80 -6.02 -4.33
CA ALA A 241 16.82 -5.17 -5.02
C ALA A 241 16.12 -5.90 -6.18
N SER A 242 16.84 -6.70 -6.98
CA SER A 242 16.23 -7.48 -8.06
C SER A 242 15.26 -8.53 -7.51
N TRP A 243 15.65 -9.22 -6.43
CA TRP A 243 14.78 -10.16 -5.73
C TRP A 243 13.54 -9.49 -5.14
N ASN A 244 13.69 -8.33 -4.51
CA ASN A 244 12.55 -7.59 -3.97
C ASN A 244 11.56 -7.20 -5.07
N SER A 245 12.04 -6.70 -6.22
CA SER A 245 11.20 -6.36 -7.37
C SER A 245 10.48 -7.58 -7.93
N PHE A 246 11.19 -8.70 -8.04
CA PHE A 246 10.64 -9.96 -8.53
C PHE A 246 9.53 -10.50 -7.61
N ILE A 247 9.80 -10.57 -6.30
CA ILE A 247 8.82 -11.01 -5.29
C ILE A 247 7.62 -10.05 -5.26
N ALA A 248 7.85 -8.73 -5.26
CA ALA A 248 6.78 -7.74 -5.25
C ALA A 248 5.85 -7.86 -6.46
N GLY A 249 6.39 -8.24 -7.63
CA GLY A 249 5.59 -8.52 -8.82
C GLY A 249 4.57 -9.65 -8.60
N PHE A 250 4.97 -10.72 -7.92
CA PHE A 250 4.06 -11.81 -7.54
C PHE A 250 3.00 -11.33 -6.52
N VAL A 251 3.41 -10.57 -5.51
CA VAL A 251 2.48 -10.02 -4.50
C VAL A 251 1.39 -9.17 -5.14
N LYS A 252 1.74 -8.31 -6.11
CA LYS A 252 0.79 -7.46 -6.84
C LYS A 252 -0.23 -8.25 -7.64
N LYS A 253 0.10 -9.46 -8.11
CA LYS A 253 -0.81 -10.35 -8.83
C LYS A 253 -1.62 -11.28 -7.92
N GLY A 254 -1.44 -11.19 -6.60
CA GLY A 254 -2.03 -12.14 -5.65
C GLY A 254 -1.43 -13.54 -5.76
N GLN A 255 -0.29 -13.70 -6.43
CA GLN A 255 0.45 -14.96 -6.59
C GLN A 255 1.31 -15.22 -5.34
N VAL A 256 0.62 -15.45 -4.23
CA VAL A 256 1.21 -15.53 -2.90
C VAL A 256 2.19 -16.70 -2.76
N PHE A 257 1.89 -17.85 -3.39
CA PHE A 257 2.72 -19.04 -3.28
C PHE A 257 4.07 -18.87 -3.98
N GLU A 258 4.04 -18.29 -5.18
CA GLU A 258 5.20 -17.99 -5.99
C GLU A 258 6.07 -16.91 -5.33
N ALA A 259 5.46 -15.93 -4.65
CA ALA A 259 6.19 -14.96 -3.83
C ALA A 259 6.99 -15.63 -2.70
N PHE A 260 6.37 -16.57 -1.96
CA PHE A 260 7.06 -17.32 -0.90
C PHE A 260 8.13 -18.26 -1.44
N GLU A 261 7.89 -18.92 -2.57
CA GLU A 261 8.89 -19.78 -3.20
C GLU A 261 10.10 -18.99 -3.68
N SER A 262 9.86 -17.83 -4.31
CA SER A 262 10.92 -16.91 -4.72
C SER A 262 11.74 -16.41 -3.53
N PHE A 263 11.10 -16.10 -2.40
CA PHE A 263 11.81 -15.73 -1.18
C PHE A 263 12.63 -16.88 -0.59
N ARG A 264 12.12 -18.12 -0.61
CA ARG A 264 12.92 -19.28 -0.22
C ARG A 264 14.10 -19.50 -1.17
N ARG A 265 13.92 -19.27 -2.47
CA ARG A 265 15.01 -19.34 -3.47
C ARG A 265 16.09 -18.30 -3.16
N MET A 266 15.70 -17.04 -2.92
CA MET A 266 16.59 -15.96 -2.47
C MET A 266 17.38 -16.34 -1.20
N GLN A 267 16.73 -16.98 -0.22
CA GLN A 267 17.37 -17.43 1.01
C GLN A 267 18.41 -18.54 0.77
N ARG A 268 18.10 -19.52 -0.10
CA ARG A 268 19.02 -20.62 -0.46
C ARG A 268 20.24 -20.12 -1.22
N GLU A 269 20.07 -19.11 -2.06
CA GLU A 269 21.16 -18.48 -2.82
C GLU A 269 22.04 -17.55 -1.95
N GLY A 270 21.67 -17.31 -0.69
CA GLY A 270 22.53 -16.57 0.24
C GLY A 270 22.69 -15.07 -0.08
N VAL A 271 21.81 -14.50 -0.92
CA VAL A 271 21.89 -13.09 -1.39
C VAL A 271 21.70 -12.07 -0.24
N GLY A 272 21.23 -12.52 0.93
CA GLY A 272 20.91 -11.68 2.07
C GLY A 272 19.51 -11.08 1.96
N TYR A 273 19.14 -10.16 2.85
CA TYR A 273 17.84 -9.50 2.87
C TYR A 273 17.93 -8.08 3.44
N SER A 274 16.91 -7.28 3.11
CA SER A 274 16.74 -5.90 3.56
C SER A 274 15.40 -5.73 4.30
N TRP A 275 15.17 -4.57 4.91
CA TRP A 275 13.86 -4.21 5.46
C TRP A 275 12.76 -4.24 4.40
N VAL A 276 13.07 -3.83 3.16
CA VAL A 276 12.15 -3.92 2.02
C VAL A 276 11.78 -5.38 1.69
N THR A 277 12.73 -6.30 1.86
CA THR A 277 12.46 -7.74 1.69
C THR A 277 11.44 -8.22 2.72
N PHE A 278 11.63 -7.87 3.99
CA PHE A 278 10.71 -8.27 5.05
C PHE A 278 9.35 -7.59 4.95
N THR A 279 9.26 -6.31 4.61
CA THR A 279 7.97 -5.62 4.40
C THR A 279 7.17 -6.30 3.29
N THR A 280 7.84 -6.70 2.19
CA THR A 280 7.21 -7.38 1.05
C THR A 280 6.63 -8.73 1.48
N ILE A 281 7.40 -9.54 2.22
CA ILE A 281 6.96 -10.87 2.68
C ILE A 281 5.90 -10.80 3.78
N LEU A 282 5.99 -9.81 4.68
CA LEU A 282 4.96 -9.59 5.71
C LEU A 282 3.61 -9.21 5.09
N ALA A 283 3.60 -8.44 4.00
CA ALA A 283 2.39 -8.15 3.25
C ALA A 283 1.76 -9.42 2.64
N VAL A 284 2.57 -10.35 2.15
CA VAL A 284 2.08 -11.67 1.71
C VAL A 284 1.48 -12.45 2.88
N CYS A 285 2.17 -12.50 4.02
CA CYS A 285 1.66 -13.19 5.22
C CYS A 285 0.32 -12.62 5.69
N SER A 286 0.19 -11.30 5.61
CA SER A 286 -1.03 -10.54 5.88
C SER A 286 -2.19 -10.93 4.96
N GLN A 287 -1.95 -11.19 3.67
CA GLN A 287 -3.00 -11.56 2.71
C GLN A 287 -3.57 -12.96 2.95
N VAL A 288 -2.71 -13.94 3.25
CA VAL A 288 -3.11 -15.35 3.42
C VAL A 288 -3.20 -15.80 4.87
N THR A 289 -3.06 -14.86 5.82
CA THR A 289 -3.23 -15.12 7.26
C THR A 289 -2.16 -16.08 7.81
N TYR A 290 -0.94 -16.03 7.25
CA TYR A 290 0.22 -16.89 7.61
C TYR A 290 0.92 -16.42 8.89
N LEU A 291 0.26 -16.59 10.03
CA LEU A 291 0.78 -16.10 11.31
C LEU A 291 2.14 -16.70 11.66
N TYR A 292 2.34 -18.01 11.47
CA TYR A 292 3.58 -18.68 11.88
C TYR A 292 4.77 -18.21 11.04
N TYR A 293 4.59 -18.10 9.73
CA TYR A 293 5.63 -17.58 8.85
C TYR A 293 5.92 -16.10 9.12
N GLY A 294 4.89 -15.29 9.37
CA GLY A 294 5.06 -13.91 9.82
C GLY A 294 5.85 -13.80 11.13
N ARG A 295 5.66 -14.74 12.06
CA ARG A 295 6.45 -14.82 13.31
C ARG A 295 7.90 -15.26 13.05
N GLU A 296 8.15 -16.15 12.10
CA GLU A 296 9.51 -16.51 11.70
C GLU A 296 10.25 -15.31 11.13
N VAL A 297 9.61 -14.55 10.22
CA VAL A 297 10.16 -13.30 9.68
C VAL A 297 10.41 -12.28 10.79
N HIS A 298 9.44 -12.05 11.69
CA HIS A 298 9.64 -11.16 12.84
C HIS A 298 10.80 -11.62 13.73
N SER A 299 10.97 -12.93 13.93
CA SER A 299 12.10 -13.48 14.70
C SER A 299 13.44 -13.19 14.03
N GLN A 300 13.51 -13.20 12.69
CA GLN A 300 14.71 -12.79 11.96
C GLN A 300 15.00 -11.29 12.14
N VAL A 301 13.98 -10.44 12.12
CA VAL A 301 14.12 -9.00 12.42
C VAL A 301 14.73 -8.80 13.81
N VAL A 302 14.20 -9.49 14.83
CA VAL A 302 14.71 -9.40 16.20
C VAL A 302 16.16 -9.89 16.30
N LYS A 303 16.51 -11.01 15.64
CA LYS A 303 17.87 -11.58 15.65
C LYS A 303 18.90 -10.75 14.88
N SER A 304 18.47 -9.84 14.00
CA SER A 304 19.38 -9.06 13.16
C SER A 304 20.25 -8.05 13.92
N ASN A 305 19.96 -7.78 15.21
CA ASN A 305 20.59 -6.75 16.05
C ASN A 305 20.55 -5.33 15.45
N LYS A 306 19.76 -5.09 14.40
CA LYS A 306 19.55 -3.77 13.80
C LYS A 306 18.25 -3.16 14.34
N ILE A 307 18.21 -1.83 14.43
CA ILE A 307 16.99 -1.11 14.82
C ILE A 307 16.04 -1.13 13.60
N PRO A 308 14.83 -1.73 13.72
CA PRO A 308 13.85 -1.71 12.65
C PRO A 308 13.31 -0.30 12.46
N ASP A 309 13.10 0.09 11.20
CA ASP A 309 12.45 1.36 10.88
C ASP A 309 10.92 1.28 11.07
N VAL A 310 10.28 2.45 11.05
CA VAL A 310 8.82 2.57 11.26
C VAL A 310 8.04 1.85 10.17
N VAL A 311 8.55 1.78 8.94
CA VAL A 311 7.90 1.12 7.80
C VAL A 311 7.82 -0.39 8.01
N LEU A 312 8.91 -1.01 8.46
CA LEU A 312 8.96 -2.42 8.82
C LEU A 312 8.07 -2.71 10.03
N LEU A 313 8.08 -1.86 11.05
CA LEU A 313 7.21 -2.00 12.23
C LEU A 313 5.73 -1.89 11.85
N ASN A 314 5.34 -0.94 11.00
CA ASN A 314 3.98 -0.83 10.47
C ASN A 314 3.57 -2.07 9.66
N SER A 315 4.50 -2.66 8.90
CA SER A 315 4.26 -3.94 8.19
C SER A 315 4.05 -5.12 9.14
N LEU A 316 4.78 -5.16 10.27
CA LEU A 316 4.55 -6.15 11.33
C LEU A 316 3.19 -5.96 12.01
N LEU A 317 2.79 -4.71 12.28
CA LEU A 317 1.48 -4.38 12.83
C LEU A 317 0.36 -4.87 11.89
N ASP A 318 0.44 -4.56 10.59
CA ASP A 318 -0.55 -4.98 9.59
C ASP A 318 -0.63 -6.51 9.50
N MET A 319 0.52 -7.19 9.45
CA MET A 319 0.58 -8.65 9.40
C MET A 319 -0.09 -9.28 10.62
N TYR A 320 0.23 -8.84 11.84
CA TYR A 320 -0.40 -9.41 13.04
C TYR A 320 -1.90 -9.08 13.12
N ALA A 321 -2.31 -7.86 12.77
CA ALA A 321 -3.71 -7.46 12.74
C ALA A 321 -4.53 -8.31 11.75
N LYS A 322 -4.04 -8.47 10.53
CA LYS A 322 -4.64 -9.32 9.47
C LYS A 322 -4.33 -10.81 9.59
N CYS A 323 -3.69 -11.22 10.69
CA CYS A 323 -3.63 -12.62 11.12
C CYS A 323 -4.55 -12.91 12.32
N GLY A 324 -5.37 -11.92 12.74
CA GLY A 324 -6.22 -12.02 13.92
C GLY A 324 -5.44 -12.12 15.24
N ALA A 325 -4.18 -11.72 15.25
CA ALA A 325 -3.24 -11.87 16.37
C ALA A 325 -3.01 -10.53 17.09
N MET A 326 -4.10 -9.90 17.52
CA MET A 326 -4.12 -8.52 18.03
C MET A 326 -3.19 -8.28 19.24
N GLU A 327 -3.02 -9.30 20.09
CA GLU A 327 -2.08 -9.27 21.22
C GLU A 327 -0.64 -9.00 20.78
N TYR A 328 -0.18 -9.67 19.72
CA TYR A 328 1.17 -9.47 19.19
C TYR A 328 1.30 -8.11 18.49
N CYS A 329 0.27 -7.69 17.77
CA CYS A 329 0.24 -6.36 17.16
C CYS A 329 0.36 -5.26 18.21
N LYS A 330 -0.43 -5.32 19.29
CA LYS A 330 -0.37 -4.35 20.40
C LYS A 330 1.01 -4.34 21.07
N ARG A 331 1.62 -5.50 21.30
CA ARG A 331 3.00 -5.59 21.85
C ARG A 331 4.04 -4.92 20.95
N VAL A 332 3.92 -5.05 19.62
CA VAL A 332 4.81 -4.35 18.68
C VAL A 332 4.57 -2.86 18.79
N PHE A 333 3.31 -2.43 18.73
CA PHE A 333 2.91 -1.02 18.80
C PHE A 333 3.42 -0.33 20.07
N ASP A 334 3.22 -0.95 21.23
CA ASP A 334 3.62 -0.40 22.53
C ASP A 334 5.14 -0.21 22.63
N ARG A 335 5.91 -1.07 21.96
CA ARG A 335 7.38 -0.99 21.93
C ARG A 335 7.92 0.00 20.90
N MET A 336 7.09 0.55 20.02
CA MET A 336 7.52 1.57 19.05
C MET A 336 7.86 2.87 19.76
N LYS A 337 9.11 3.33 19.63
CA LYS A 337 9.58 4.62 20.15
C LYS A 337 8.93 5.81 19.45
N TYR A 338 8.70 5.69 18.14
CA TYR A 338 8.04 6.68 17.32
C TYR A 338 6.91 5.99 16.56
N LYS A 339 5.74 6.63 16.54
CA LYS A 339 4.52 6.15 15.88
C LYS A 339 4.07 7.25 14.92
N ASP A 340 3.99 6.94 13.64
CA ASP A 340 3.39 7.85 12.67
C ASP A 340 1.89 7.61 12.54
N ILE A 341 1.21 8.44 11.76
CA ILE A 341 -0.23 8.30 11.49
C ILE A 341 -0.56 6.91 10.91
N ALA A 342 0.35 6.33 10.12
CA ALA A 342 0.17 4.99 9.59
C ALA A 342 0.22 3.93 10.71
N SER A 343 1.12 4.04 11.69
CA SER A 343 1.14 3.16 12.87
C SER A 343 -0.21 3.16 13.59
N TRP A 344 -0.77 4.34 13.87
CA TRP A 344 -2.07 4.47 14.54
C TRP A 344 -3.20 3.89 13.70
N ASN A 345 -3.29 4.28 12.43
CA ASN A 345 -4.32 3.80 11.51
C ASN A 345 -4.27 2.27 11.35
N THR A 346 -3.08 1.66 11.27
CA THR A 346 -2.95 0.20 11.15
C THR A 346 -3.52 -0.52 12.37
N VAL A 347 -3.26 -0.04 13.59
CA VAL A 347 -3.75 -0.69 14.81
C VAL A 347 -5.25 -0.43 15.02
N ILE A 348 -5.72 0.80 14.80
CA ILE A 348 -7.15 1.16 14.84
C ILE A 348 -7.94 0.28 13.86
N ASN A 349 -7.48 0.18 12.61
CA ASN A 349 -8.07 -0.71 11.62
C ASN A 349 -8.03 -2.17 12.07
N GLY A 350 -6.91 -2.60 12.66
CA GLY A 350 -6.74 -3.95 13.19
C GLY A 350 -7.79 -4.32 14.23
N TYR A 351 -8.05 -3.46 15.22
CA TYR A 351 -9.11 -3.72 16.19
C TYR A 351 -10.50 -3.68 15.56
N ALA A 352 -10.77 -2.75 14.63
CA ALA A 352 -12.05 -2.63 13.93
C ALA A 352 -12.40 -3.91 13.15
N ILE A 353 -11.52 -4.39 12.27
CA ILE A 353 -11.77 -5.60 11.46
C ILE A 353 -11.83 -6.87 12.32
N ASN A 354 -11.29 -6.84 13.55
CA ASN A 354 -11.37 -7.95 14.50
C ASN A 354 -12.62 -7.93 15.41
N GLY A 355 -13.52 -6.95 15.20
CA GLY A 355 -14.77 -6.83 15.97
C GLY A 355 -14.59 -6.25 17.37
N LEU A 356 -13.48 -5.56 17.64
CA LEU A 356 -13.12 -5.05 18.97
C LEU A 356 -13.33 -3.54 19.06
N MET A 357 -14.54 -3.07 18.74
CA MET A 357 -14.84 -1.64 18.58
C MET A 357 -14.57 -0.80 19.84
N GLY A 358 -14.75 -1.38 21.03
CA GLY A 358 -14.41 -0.70 22.30
C GLY A 358 -12.93 -0.35 22.39
N GLU A 359 -12.04 -1.26 21.96
CA GLU A 359 -10.59 -1.01 21.91
C GLU A 359 -10.21 -0.04 20.77
N THR A 360 -10.93 -0.12 19.63
CA THR A 360 -10.79 0.85 18.53
C THR A 360 -11.02 2.28 19.03
N MET A 361 -12.11 2.53 19.77
CA MET A 361 -12.42 3.88 20.29
C MET A 361 -11.42 4.34 21.36
N LYS A 362 -10.92 3.43 22.21
CA LYS A 362 -9.85 3.75 23.17
C LYS A 362 -8.59 4.23 22.46
N LEU A 363 -8.16 3.53 21.40
CA LEU A 363 -6.98 3.93 20.63
C LEU A 363 -7.18 5.22 19.84
N PHE A 364 -8.38 5.47 19.31
CA PHE A 364 -8.71 6.73 18.67
C PHE A 364 -8.58 7.91 19.66
N ASN A 365 -9.11 7.76 20.87
CA ASN A 365 -8.98 8.78 21.90
C ASN A 365 -7.52 8.96 22.36
N GLU A 366 -6.74 7.87 22.45
CA GLU A 366 -5.30 7.92 22.74
C GLU A 366 -4.51 8.66 21.64
N MET A 367 -4.84 8.41 20.37
CA MET A 367 -4.26 9.10 19.21
C MET A 367 -4.50 10.61 19.28
N VAL A 368 -5.75 11.02 19.50
CA VAL A 368 -6.14 12.43 19.64
C VAL A 368 -5.49 13.07 20.87
N GLY A 369 -5.51 12.39 22.02
CA GLY A 369 -4.89 12.84 23.26
C GLY A 369 -3.36 12.98 23.18
N SER A 370 -2.72 12.21 22.28
CA SER A 370 -1.29 12.30 21.99
C SER A 370 -0.94 13.42 20.99
N GLY A 371 -1.91 14.23 20.56
CA GLY A 371 -1.73 15.32 19.61
C GLY A 371 -1.57 14.85 18.15
N VAL A 372 -1.82 13.58 17.85
CA VAL A 372 -1.79 13.06 16.48
C VAL A 372 -3.14 13.32 15.84
N ARG A 373 -3.17 14.16 14.79
CA ARG A 373 -4.41 14.51 14.09
C ARG A 373 -4.92 13.33 13.26
N PRO A 374 -6.16 12.86 13.47
CA PRO A 374 -6.80 11.87 12.61
C PRO A 374 -6.87 12.30 11.15
N ASP A 375 -6.87 11.34 10.23
CA ASP A 375 -7.08 11.56 8.80
C ASP A 375 -8.28 10.76 8.28
N GLY A 376 -8.56 10.86 6.98
CA GLY A 376 -9.65 10.11 6.36
C GLY A 376 -9.50 8.58 6.51
N VAL A 377 -8.27 8.07 6.55
CA VAL A 377 -8.05 6.63 6.75
C VAL A 377 -8.46 6.23 8.18
N THR A 378 -8.18 7.06 9.19
CA THR A 378 -8.67 6.85 10.55
C THR A 378 -10.19 6.70 10.57
N PHE A 379 -10.92 7.63 9.94
CA PHE A 379 -12.39 7.62 9.96
C PHE A 379 -13.00 6.48 9.14
N ILE A 380 -12.40 6.06 8.02
CA ILE A 380 -12.82 4.84 7.31
C ILE A 380 -12.76 3.62 8.23
N SER A 381 -11.69 3.46 9.00
CA SER A 381 -11.56 2.34 9.94
C SER A 381 -12.60 2.39 11.07
N LEU A 382 -12.88 3.58 11.61
CA LEU A 382 -13.89 3.76 12.65
C LEU A 382 -15.32 3.48 12.13
N LEU A 383 -15.68 4.02 10.97
CA LEU A 383 -17.00 3.84 10.36
C LEU A 383 -17.21 2.38 9.92
N SER A 384 -16.22 1.75 9.31
CA SER A 384 -16.27 0.32 8.97
C SER A 384 -16.46 -0.56 10.22
N GLY A 385 -15.73 -0.24 11.30
CA GLY A 385 -15.92 -0.88 12.61
C GLY A 385 -17.36 -0.72 13.15
N CYS A 386 -17.94 0.47 13.05
CA CYS A 386 -19.34 0.72 13.44
C CYS A 386 -20.33 -0.10 12.59
N SER A 387 -20.10 -0.16 11.27
CA SER A 387 -20.93 -0.94 10.34
C SER A 387 -20.95 -2.43 10.72
N HIS A 388 -19.80 -2.98 11.08
CA HIS A 388 -19.67 -4.39 11.47
C HIS A 388 -20.08 -4.68 12.91
N ALA A 389 -20.23 -3.66 13.75
CA ALA A 389 -20.68 -3.80 15.13
C ALA A 389 -22.17 -3.43 15.33
N GLY A 390 -22.83 -2.90 14.28
CA GLY A 390 -24.22 -2.44 14.37
C GLY A 390 -24.41 -1.17 15.18
N LEU A 391 -23.37 -0.35 15.29
CA LEU A 391 -23.37 0.88 16.07
C LEU A 391 -23.73 2.08 15.19
N ALA A 392 -25.00 2.11 14.73
CA ALA A 392 -25.44 3.11 13.76
C ALA A 392 -25.30 4.54 14.26
N ASP A 393 -25.77 4.82 15.49
CA ASP A 393 -25.76 6.17 16.05
C ASP A 393 -24.32 6.68 16.23
N LEU A 394 -23.41 5.84 16.76
CA LEU A 394 -21.98 6.18 16.86
C LEU A 394 -21.35 6.41 15.47
N GLY A 395 -21.74 5.61 14.46
CA GLY A 395 -21.26 5.79 13.09
C GLY A 395 -21.68 7.14 12.49
N GLU A 396 -22.92 7.57 12.73
CA GLU A 396 -23.42 8.88 12.32
C GLU A 396 -22.71 10.03 13.06
N GLU A 397 -22.52 9.90 14.38
CA GLU A 397 -21.77 10.87 15.20
C GLU A 397 -20.33 11.03 14.69
N LEU A 398 -19.64 9.92 14.43
CA LEU A 398 -18.27 9.92 13.92
C LEU A 398 -18.19 10.54 12.52
N PHE A 399 -19.14 10.25 11.64
CA PHE A 399 -19.18 10.84 10.30
C PHE A 399 -19.33 12.37 10.36
N ASN A 400 -20.17 12.87 11.29
CA ASN A 400 -20.37 14.31 11.48
C ASN A 400 -19.13 14.97 12.12
N SER A 401 -18.57 14.36 13.17
CA SER A 401 -17.36 14.87 13.86
C SER A 401 -16.16 14.99 12.93
N MET A 402 -16.01 14.07 11.96
CA MET A 402 -14.97 14.11 10.95
C MET A 402 -14.91 15.45 10.22
N THR A 403 -16.08 15.99 9.83
CA THR A 403 -16.17 17.28 9.15
C THR A 403 -16.17 18.44 10.15
N GLY A 404 -16.95 18.32 11.23
CA GLY A 404 -17.16 19.40 12.21
C GLY A 404 -15.93 19.70 13.07
N ASP A 405 -15.33 18.66 13.65
CA ASP A 405 -14.27 18.80 14.65
C ASP A 405 -12.88 18.71 14.02
N PHE A 406 -12.71 17.84 13.01
CA PHE A 406 -11.41 17.56 12.39
C PHE A 406 -11.21 18.24 11.02
N GLY A 407 -12.25 18.83 10.43
CA GLY A 407 -12.18 19.51 9.13
C GLY A 407 -11.82 18.59 7.96
N ILE A 408 -12.07 17.29 8.07
CA ILE A 408 -11.79 16.29 7.05
C ILE A 408 -13.00 16.20 6.12
N ARG A 409 -12.78 16.39 4.82
CA ARG A 409 -13.85 16.28 3.82
C ARG A 409 -14.17 14.80 3.55
N PRO A 410 -15.45 14.38 3.59
CA PRO A 410 -15.83 13.01 3.28
C PRO A 410 -15.43 12.61 1.85
N SER A 411 -14.78 11.44 1.73
CA SER A 411 -14.50 10.77 0.45
C SER A 411 -15.61 9.76 0.10
N LEU A 412 -15.54 9.14 -1.09
CA LEU A 412 -16.47 8.09 -1.51
C LEU A 412 -16.53 6.91 -0.53
N GLU A 413 -15.38 6.53 0.04
CA GLU A 413 -15.26 5.44 1.01
C GLU A 413 -15.99 5.77 2.32
N HIS A 414 -15.92 7.03 2.78
CA HIS A 414 -16.65 7.46 3.97
C HIS A 414 -18.17 7.37 3.76
N TYR A 415 -18.66 7.80 2.59
CA TYR A 415 -20.07 7.66 2.23
C TYR A 415 -20.48 6.19 2.08
N ALA A 416 -19.63 5.34 1.52
CA ALA A 416 -19.88 3.91 1.43
C ALA A 416 -20.05 3.27 2.82
N CYS A 417 -19.18 3.60 3.77
CA CYS A 417 -19.34 3.15 5.16
C CYS A 417 -20.63 3.67 5.78
N LEU A 418 -20.97 4.96 5.63
CA LEU A 418 -22.20 5.52 6.19
C LEU A 418 -23.46 4.87 5.61
N VAL A 419 -23.49 4.64 4.30
CA VAL A 419 -24.60 3.96 3.61
C VAL A 419 -24.71 2.50 4.06
N ASP A 420 -23.59 1.79 4.24
CA ASP A 420 -23.59 0.42 4.79
C ASP A 420 -24.09 0.39 6.24
N ILE A 421 -23.68 1.34 7.09
CA ILE A 421 -24.14 1.49 8.47
C ILE A 421 -25.66 1.65 8.52
N LEU A 422 -26.19 2.67 7.83
CA LEU A 422 -27.62 2.98 7.81
C LEU A 422 -28.43 1.84 7.18
N GLY A 423 -27.90 1.27 6.08
CA GLY A 423 -28.52 0.19 5.35
C GLY A 423 -28.67 -1.08 6.17
N ARG A 424 -27.62 -1.52 6.88
CA ARG A 424 -27.66 -2.67 7.81
C ARG A 424 -28.52 -2.42 9.05
N ALA A 425 -28.69 -1.16 9.46
CA ALA A 425 -29.60 -0.78 10.54
C ALA A 425 -31.08 -0.73 10.12
N GLY A 426 -31.41 -1.01 8.85
CA GLY A 426 -32.77 -0.91 8.32
C GLY A 426 -33.21 0.50 7.96
N LYS A 427 -32.36 1.52 8.16
CA LYS A 427 -32.62 2.94 7.82
C LYS A 427 -32.43 3.20 6.31
N ILE A 428 -33.02 2.35 5.45
CA ILE A 428 -32.82 2.37 3.98
C ILE A 428 -33.17 3.72 3.36
N LYS A 429 -34.23 4.38 3.84
CA LYS A 429 -34.65 5.69 3.34
C LYS A 429 -33.58 6.76 3.59
N GLU A 430 -32.96 6.73 4.76
CA GLU A 430 -31.88 7.66 5.13
C GLU A 430 -30.62 7.36 4.32
N ALA A 431 -30.28 6.07 4.15
CA ALA A 431 -29.19 5.64 3.28
C ALA A 431 -29.37 6.18 1.84
N LEU A 432 -30.58 6.09 1.28
CA LEU A 432 -30.90 6.68 -0.04
C LEU A 432 -30.80 8.21 -0.06
N GLN A 433 -31.16 8.89 1.03
CA GLN A 433 -30.99 10.34 1.12
C GLN A 433 -29.51 10.73 1.12
N VAL A 434 -28.65 9.96 1.79
CA VAL A 434 -27.19 10.17 1.74
C VAL A 434 -26.68 10.04 0.30
N VAL A 435 -27.09 8.98 -0.42
CA VAL A 435 -26.73 8.77 -1.83
C VAL A 435 -27.23 9.89 -2.75
N LYS A 436 -28.37 10.50 -2.45
CA LYS A 436 -28.90 11.64 -3.24
C LYS A 436 -28.21 12.97 -2.94
N LYS A 437 -27.75 13.18 -1.69
CA LYS A 437 -27.18 14.45 -1.23
C LYS A 437 -25.66 14.53 -1.38
N MET A 438 -24.98 13.40 -1.60
CA MET A 438 -23.53 13.39 -1.72
C MET A 438 -23.03 14.24 -2.92
N PRO A 439 -21.89 14.93 -2.79
CA PRO A 439 -21.42 15.90 -3.79
C PRO A 439 -20.80 15.26 -5.04
N VAL A 440 -20.67 13.93 -5.05
CA VAL A 440 -19.99 13.14 -6.10
C VAL A 440 -20.88 11.98 -6.52
N LYS A 441 -20.68 11.44 -7.73
CA LYS A 441 -21.48 10.29 -8.19
C LYS A 441 -21.19 9.06 -7.32
N PRO A 442 -22.21 8.25 -6.95
CA PRO A 442 -22.00 7.06 -6.14
C PRO A 442 -21.11 6.02 -6.85
N SER A 443 -20.27 5.33 -6.08
CA SER A 443 -19.42 4.24 -6.58
C SER A 443 -20.15 2.89 -6.54
N GLY A 444 -19.60 1.87 -7.21
CA GLY A 444 -20.12 0.50 -7.15
C GLY A 444 -20.17 -0.05 -5.71
N SER A 445 -19.23 0.35 -4.84
CA SER A 445 -19.26 -0.02 -3.43
C SER A 445 -20.49 0.53 -2.68
N ILE A 446 -20.91 1.77 -2.96
CA ILE A 446 -22.07 2.39 -2.31
C ILE A 446 -23.35 1.68 -2.74
N TRP A 447 -23.50 1.44 -4.04
CA TRP A 447 -24.65 0.70 -4.57
C TRP A 447 -24.66 -0.76 -4.10
N GLY A 448 -23.49 -1.41 -4.01
CA GLY A 448 -23.35 -2.75 -3.46
C GLY A 448 -23.79 -2.85 -2.00
N SER A 449 -23.45 -1.85 -1.17
CA SER A 449 -23.93 -1.75 0.22
C SER A 449 -25.45 -1.59 0.29
N LEU A 450 -26.06 -0.78 -0.58
CA LEU A 450 -27.52 -0.67 -0.68
C LEU A 450 -28.17 -1.97 -1.15
N LEU A 451 -27.60 -2.66 -2.15
CA LEU A 451 -28.11 -3.93 -2.64
C LEU A 451 -28.08 -5.00 -1.55
N ASN A 452 -26.98 -5.06 -0.78
CA ASN A 452 -26.88 -5.95 0.37
C ASN A 452 -27.91 -5.60 1.46
N SER A 453 -28.18 -4.31 1.68
CA SER A 453 -29.22 -3.86 2.63
C SER A 453 -30.62 -4.25 2.17
N CYS A 454 -30.91 -4.16 0.87
CA CYS A 454 -32.16 -4.63 0.29
C CYS A 454 -32.33 -6.14 0.49
N ARG A 455 -31.25 -6.92 0.36
CA ARG A 455 -31.25 -8.37 0.68
C ARG A 455 -31.55 -8.65 2.14
N LEU A 456 -30.94 -7.90 3.06
CA LEU A 456 -31.13 -8.09 4.51
C LEU A 456 -32.57 -7.75 4.96
N HIS A 457 -33.20 -6.78 4.32
CA HIS A 457 -34.53 -6.29 4.71
C HIS A 457 -35.66 -6.66 3.72
N GLY A 458 -35.40 -7.52 2.74
CA GLY A 458 -36.40 -8.03 1.80
C GLY A 458 -36.99 -6.99 0.85
N ASN A 459 -36.26 -5.92 0.51
CA ASN A 459 -36.76 -4.86 -0.38
C ASN A 459 -36.43 -5.13 -1.85
N VAL A 460 -37.25 -5.97 -2.50
CA VAL A 460 -37.02 -6.41 -3.88
C VAL A 460 -37.08 -5.26 -4.89
N SER A 461 -38.08 -4.36 -4.79
CA SER A 461 -38.26 -3.28 -5.76
C SER A 461 -37.10 -2.29 -5.78
N LEU A 462 -36.55 -1.95 -4.61
CA LEU A 462 -35.35 -1.12 -4.55
C LEU A 462 -34.11 -1.88 -5.04
N ALA A 463 -34.02 -3.19 -4.76
CA ALA A 463 -32.91 -4.01 -5.21
C ALA A 463 -32.77 -4.03 -6.73
N GLU A 464 -33.88 -4.11 -7.47
CA GLU A 464 -33.90 -4.07 -8.94
C GLU A 464 -33.32 -2.76 -9.47
N LEU A 465 -33.78 -1.62 -8.95
CA LEU A 465 -33.28 -0.29 -9.32
C LEU A 465 -31.78 -0.13 -9.02
N VAL A 466 -31.33 -0.63 -7.87
CA VAL A 466 -29.90 -0.57 -7.49
C VAL A 466 -29.06 -1.51 -8.37
N ALA A 467 -29.57 -2.70 -8.70
CA ALA A 467 -28.89 -3.65 -9.54
C ALA A 467 -28.71 -3.15 -10.98
N GLU A 468 -29.70 -2.44 -11.54
CA GLU A 468 -29.58 -1.78 -12.85
C GLU A 468 -28.38 -0.81 -12.87
N GLN A 469 -28.25 0.05 -11.85
CA GLN A 469 -27.11 0.95 -11.72
C GLN A 469 -25.77 0.19 -11.63
N LEU A 470 -25.73 -0.90 -10.88
CA LEU A 470 -24.53 -1.74 -10.74
C LEU A 470 -24.17 -2.47 -12.05
N PHE A 471 -25.14 -2.91 -12.84
CA PHE A 471 -24.90 -3.57 -14.11
C PHE A 471 -24.40 -2.62 -15.19
N GLU A 472 -24.78 -1.36 -15.15
CA GLU A 472 -24.22 -0.30 -16.00
C GLU A 472 -22.79 0.05 -15.60
N MET A 473 -22.53 0.19 -14.30
CA MET A 473 -21.22 0.60 -13.79
C MET A 473 -20.17 -0.52 -13.84
N GLU A 474 -20.56 -1.74 -13.49
CA GLU A 474 -19.68 -2.90 -13.31
C GLU A 474 -20.25 -4.13 -14.02
N PRO A 475 -20.35 -4.11 -15.37
CA PRO A 475 -21.06 -5.14 -16.13
C PRO A 475 -20.49 -6.54 -15.95
N ASN A 476 -19.21 -6.65 -15.60
CA ASN A 476 -18.47 -7.91 -15.45
C ASN A 476 -18.35 -8.38 -13.98
N ASN A 477 -18.90 -7.63 -13.01
CA ASN A 477 -18.81 -8.02 -11.60
C ASN A 477 -19.85 -9.08 -11.27
N CYS A 478 -19.42 -10.35 -11.15
CA CYS A 478 -20.30 -11.48 -10.87
C CYS A 478 -21.05 -11.35 -9.53
N GLY A 479 -20.48 -10.65 -8.54
CA GLY A 479 -21.07 -10.48 -7.22
C GLY A 479 -22.41 -9.74 -7.26
N ASN A 480 -22.56 -8.77 -8.15
CA ASN A 480 -23.78 -7.97 -8.29
C ASN A 480 -24.95 -8.84 -8.79
N TYR A 481 -24.70 -9.67 -9.80
CA TYR A 481 -25.71 -10.60 -10.34
C TYR A 481 -26.07 -11.68 -9.32
N VAL A 482 -25.07 -12.28 -8.67
CA VAL A 482 -25.30 -13.29 -7.63
C VAL A 482 -26.11 -12.69 -6.47
N MET A 483 -25.87 -11.44 -6.09
CA MET A 483 -26.62 -10.78 -5.02
C MET A 483 -28.09 -10.55 -5.40
N LEU A 484 -28.39 -10.06 -6.62
CA LEU A 484 -29.77 -9.93 -7.09
C LEU A 484 -30.47 -11.28 -7.21
N SER A 485 -29.79 -12.30 -7.76
CA SER A 485 -30.29 -13.67 -7.82
C SER A 485 -30.63 -14.21 -6.42
N ASN A 486 -29.78 -13.95 -5.43
CA ASN A 486 -30.04 -14.33 -4.04
C ASN A 486 -31.25 -13.58 -3.43
N ILE A 487 -31.46 -12.31 -3.80
CA ILE A 487 -32.62 -11.53 -3.35
C ILE A 487 -33.91 -12.14 -3.92
N TYR A 488 -33.93 -12.49 -5.21
CA TYR A 488 -35.07 -13.18 -5.81
C TYR A 488 -35.32 -14.54 -5.19
N ALA A 489 -34.27 -15.34 -4.93
CA ALA A 489 -34.39 -16.63 -4.27
C ALA A 489 -34.99 -16.49 -2.86
N ASN A 490 -34.53 -15.50 -2.07
CA ASN A 490 -35.08 -15.21 -0.74
C ASN A 490 -36.57 -14.79 -0.78
N ALA A 491 -37.01 -14.20 -1.89
CA ALA A 491 -38.40 -13.82 -2.12
C ALA A 491 -39.22 -14.89 -2.87
N GLU A 492 -38.66 -16.10 -3.05
CA GLU A 492 -39.27 -17.22 -3.79
C GLU A 492 -39.62 -16.91 -5.26
N MET A 493 -38.94 -15.91 -5.85
CA MET A 493 -39.14 -15.45 -7.23
C MET A 493 -38.22 -16.20 -8.21
N TRP A 494 -38.48 -17.49 -8.45
CA TRP A 494 -37.62 -18.35 -9.26
C TRP A 494 -37.46 -17.93 -10.73
N GLU A 495 -38.49 -17.31 -11.32
CA GLU A 495 -38.37 -16.73 -12.67
C GLU A 495 -37.33 -15.61 -12.73
N GLY A 496 -37.22 -14.80 -11.67
CA GLY A 496 -36.20 -13.75 -11.56
C GLY A 496 -34.80 -14.35 -11.41
N VAL A 497 -34.67 -15.42 -10.62
CA VAL A 497 -33.41 -16.18 -10.48
C VAL A 497 -32.92 -16.66 -11.83
N GLU A 498 -33.80 -17.27 -12.62
CA GLU A 498 -33.47 -17.82 -13.94
C GLU A 498 -33.08 -16.73 -14.95
N LYS A 499 -33.83 -15.61 -14.97
CA LYS A 499 -33.48 -14.44 -15.80
C LYS A 499 -32.06 -13.94 -15.50
N VAL A 500 -31.70 -13.80 -14.22
CA VAL A 500 -30.35 -13.34 -13.84
C VAL A 500 -29.27 -14.35 -14.23
N ARG A 501 -29.52 -15.66 -14.08
CA ARG A 501 -28.58 -16.71 -14.52
C ARG A 501 -28.37 -16.66 -16.03
N GLN A 502 -29.44 -16.53 -16.82
CA GLN A 502 -29.35 -16.38 -18.27
C GLN A 502 -28.56 -15.12 -18.67
N MET A 503 -28.74 -14.00 -17.96
CA MET A 503 -27.94 -12.79 -18.17
C MET A 503 -26.45 -13.03 -17.91
N MET A 504 -26.10 -13.78 -16.85
CA MET A 504 -24.71 -14.14 -16.55
C MET A 504 -24.12 -15.04 -17.64
N GLU A 505 -24.86 -16.05 -18.10
CA GLU A 505 -24.43 -16.96 -19.17
C GLU A 505 -24.19 -16.24 -20.49
N ASN A 506 -25.14 -15.40 -20.91
CA ASN A 506 -25.04 -14.60 -22.14
C ASN A 506 -23.82 -13.67 -22.14
N LYS A 507 -23.38 -13.20 -20.97
CA LYS A 507 -22.20 -12.35 -20.79
C LYS A 507 -20.92 -13.12 -20.49
N GLY A 508 -20.98 -14.45 -20.37
CA GLY A 508 -19.84 -15.30 -20.00
C GLY A 508 -19.33 -15.08 -18.56
N ILE A 509 -20.17 -14.54 -17.67
CA ILE A 509 -19.84 -14.24 -16.29
C ILE A 509 -19.91 -15.52 -15.47
N LYS A 510 -18.79 -15.92 -14.86
CA LYS A 510 -18.72 -17.11 -14.01
C LYS A 510 -18.77 -16.73 -12.54
N LYS A 511 -19.55 -17.47 -11.75
CA LYS A 511 -19.57 -17.38 -10.29
C LYS A 511 -18.25 -17.90 -9.72
N GLU A 512 -17.62 -17.14 -8.84
CA GLU A 512 -16.47 -17.61 -8.09
C GLU A 512 -16.88 -18.69 -7.08
N ALA A 513 -16.09 -19.77 -7.01
CA ALA A 513 -16.30 -20.81 -6.03
C ALA A 513 -15.88 -20.32 -4.62
N GLY A 514 -16.65 -20.71 -3.60
CA GLY A 514 -16.30 -20.43 -2.22
C GLY A 514 -15.12 -21.30 -1.78
N CYS A 515 -13.95 -20.70 -1.62
CA CYS A 515 -12.72 -21.36 -1.20
C CYS A 515 -12.36 -20.94 0.22
N SER A 516 -11.92 -21.92 1.02
CA SER A 516 -11.36 -21.69 2.34
C SER A 516 -10.01 -22.36 2.46
N TRP A 517 -9.07 -21.73 3.15
CA TRP A 517 -7.74 -22.30 3.35
C TRP A 517 -7.28 -22.17 4.79
N ILE A 518 -6.44 -23.11 5.17
CA ILE A 518 -5.84 -23.23 6.50
C ILE A 518 -4.35 -23.56 6.35
N GLN A 519 -3.52 -22.90 7.16
CA GLN A 519 -2.12 -23.27 7.30
C GLN A 519 -1.97 -24.29 8.43
N VAL A 520 -1.47 -25.46 8.09
CA VAL A 520 -1.06 -26.46 9.08
C VAL A 520 0.41 -26.81 8.84
N ARG A 521 1.23 -26.66 9.89
CA ARG A 521 2.69 -26.76 9.79
C ARG A 521 3.21 -25.76 8.74
N ASN A 522 3.85 -26.25 7.68
CA ASN A 522 4.45 -25.44 6.61
C ASN A 522 3.71 -25.56 5.27
N LYS A 523 2.49 -26.11 5.28
CA LYS A 523 1.66 -26.29 4.08
C LYS A 523 0.33 -25.57 4.25
N VAL A 524 -0.12 -24.91 3.18
CA VAL A 524 -1.52 -24.50 3.10
C VAL A 524 -2.33 -25.56 2.40
N GLN A 525 -3.43 -25.89 3.06
CA GLN A 525 -4.46 -26.73 2.50
C GLN A 525 -5.64 -25.85 2.12
N THR A 526 -6.04 -25.94 0.85
CA THR A 526 -7.18 -25.21 0.29
C THR A 526 -8.32 -26.19 0.06
N PHE A 527 -9.54 -25.76 0.42
CA PHE A 527 -10.79 -26.48 0.23
C PHE A 527 -11.71 -25.62 -0.62
N THR A 528 -12.36 -26.24 -1.61
CA THR A 528 -13.33 -25.59 -2.48
C THR A 528 -14.72 -26.10 -2.12
N ALA A 529 -15.73 -25.23 -2.06
CA ALA A 529 -17.11 -25.61 -1.81
C ALA A 529 -17.60 -26.63 -2.87
N GLY A 530 -18.25 -27.71 -2.42
CA GLY A 530 -18.61 -28.86 -3.26
C GLY A 530 -17.45 -29.81 -3.58
N GLY A 531 -16.22 -29.46 -3.20
CA GLY A 531 -15.02 -30.28 -3.35
C GLY A 531 -14.69 -31.13 -2.12
N GLY A 532 -13.40 -31.43 -1.95
CA GLY A 532 -12.87 -32.13 -0.76
C GLY A 532 -13.32 -33.57 -0.60
N PHE A 533 -13.73 -34.23 -1.69
CA PHE A 533 -14.24 -35.61 -1.69
C PHE A 533 -13.25 -36.61 -1.06
N GLU A 534 -11.96 -36.51 -1.41
CA GLU A 534 -10.92 -37.38 -0.84
C GLU A 534 -10.83 -37.23 0.68
N PHE A 535 -10.84 -35.98 1.17
CA PHE A 535 -10.77 -35.70 2.61
C PHE A 535 -12.04 -36.14 3.33
N ARG A 536 -13.23 -35.85 2.79
CA ARG A 536 -14.52 -36.26 3.38
C ARG A 536 -14.69 -37.78 3.45
N ASN A 537 -14.01 -38.52 2.58
CA ASN A 537 -14.02 -39.98 2.57
C ASN A 537 -12.84 -40.62 3.29
N SER A 538 -11.95 -39.82 3.90
CA SER A 538 -10.85 -40.37 4.69
C SER A 538 -11.36 -40.95 6.00
N VAL A 539 -10.66 -41.98 6.49
CA VAL A 539 -10.99 -42.66 7.75
C VAL A 539 -10.94 -41.67 8.91
N GLU A 540 -9.93 -40.79 8.91
CA GLU A 540 -9.76 -39.77 9.94
C GLU A 540 -10.90 -38.76 9.98
N TYR A 541 -11.50 -38.45 8.83
CA TYR A 541 -12.65 -37.56 8.77
C TYR A 541 -13.91 -38.26 9.31
N LYS A 542 -14.25 -39.44 8.76
CA LYS A 542 -15.50 -40.14 9.07
C LYS A 542 -15.48 -40.76 10.47
N GLU A 543 -14.55 -41.68 10.70
CA GLU A 543 -14.59 -42.57 11.87
C GLU A 543 -14.05 -41.92 13.14
N VAL A 544 -13.14 -40.95 13.03
CA VAL A 544 -12.41 -40.41 14.19
C VAL A 544 -12.96 -39.08 14.70
N PHE A 545 -13.69 -38.32 13.87
CA PHE A 545 -14.03 -36.95 14.23
C PHE A 545 -15.42 -36.50 13.83
N TRP A 546 -15.87 -36.78 12.59
CA TRP A 546 -17.15 -36.25 12.12
C TRP A 546 -18.34 -36.84 12.87
N ASP A 547 -18.37 -38.15 13.13
CA ASP A 547 -19.48 -38.80 13.81
C ASP A 547 -19.61 -38.31 15.27
N GLU A 548 -18.50 -38.30 16.02
CA GLU A 548 -18.49 -37.81 17.41
C GLU A 548 -18.84 -36.31 17.51
N LEU A 549 -18.28 -35.48 16.61
CA LEU A 549 -18.54 -34.05 16.61
C LEU A 549 -20.00 -33.76 16.22
N SER A 550 -20.53 -34.46 15.22
CA SER A 550 -21.91 -34.25 14.76
C SER A 550 -22.90 -34.63 15.86
N GLU A 551 -22.70 -35.78 16.51
CA GLU A 551 -23.54 -36.21 17.63
C GLU A 551 -23.48 -35.22 18.82
N ALA A 552 -22.29 -34.71 19.15
CA ALA A 552 -22.13 -33.73 20.22
C ALA A 552 -22.81 -32.39 19.89
N ILE A 553 -22.69 -31.92 18.65
CA ILE A 553 -23.32 -30.68 18.17
C ILE A 553 -24.85 -30.81 18.17
N GLU A 554 -25.38 -31.95 17.74
CA GLU A 554 -26.83 -32.22 17.75
C GLU A 554 -27.38 -32.29 19.18
N LYS A 555 -26.66 -32.94 20.10
CA LYS A 555 -27.00 -32.97 21.54
C LYS A 555 -27.06 -31.58 22.18
N MET A 556 -26.26 -30.63 21.68
CA MET A 556 -26.31 -29.22 22.08
C MET A 556 -27.44 -28.42 21.42
N GLY A 557 -28.22 -29.03 20.52
CA GLY A 557 -29.40 -28.43 19.91
C GLY A 557 -29.13 -27.65 18.61
N TYR A 558 -27.96 -27.81 18.00
CA TYR A 558 -27.70 -27.25 16.67
C TYR A 558 -28.59 -27.92 15.62
N LYS A 559 -29.18 -27.11 14.75
CA LYS A 559 -29.94 -27.55 13.57
C LYS A 559 -29.42 -26.82 12.34
N PRO A 560 -29.12 -27.52 11.24
CA PRO A 560 -28.69 -26.88 10.00
C PRO A 560 -29.73 -25.89 9.48
N ASP A 561 -29.30 -24.67 9.18
CA ASP A 561 -30.16 -23.66 8.54
C ASP A 561 -30.10 -23.84 7.02
N THR A 562 -31.05 -24.59 6.46
CA THR A 562 -31.11 -24.91 5.03
C THR A 562 -31.46 -23.72 4.14
N ARG A 563 -31.95 -22.60 4.71
CA ARG A 563 -32.26 -21.37 3.95
C ARG A 563 -31.02 -20.72 3.33
N VAL A 564 -29.82 -21.07 3.79
CA VAL A 564 -28.57 -20.59 3.17
C VAL A 564 -28.30 -21.21 1.80
N VAL A 565 -28.98 -22.32 1.46
CA VAL A 565 -28.87 -22.99 0.16
C VAL A 565 -29.96 -22.44 -0.76
N LEU A 566 -29.58 -21.49 -1.60
CA LEU A 566 -30.48 -20.76 -2.51
C LEU A 566 -30.70 -21.53 -3.83
N HIS A 567 -30.91 -22.84 -3.72
CA HIS A 567 -31.21 -23.74 -4.83
C HIS A 567 -32.49 -24.52 -4.52
N ASP A 568 -33.31 -24.69 -5.55
CA ASP A 568 -34.54 -25.48 -5.49
C ASP A 568 -34.22 -26.99 -5.56
N VAL A 569 -33.82 -27.54 -4.41
CA VAL A 569 -33.50 -28.96 -4.20
C VAL A 569 -34.15 -29.43 -2.90
N ASN A 570 -34.24 -30.75 -2.70
CA ASN A 570 -34.83 -31.31 -1.48
C ASN A 570 -33.99 -30.98 -0.22
N GLU A 571 -34.62 -31.02 0.95
CA GLU A 571 -33.98 -30.61 2.22
C GLU A 571 -32.76 -31.47 2.59
N GLU A 572 -32.80 -32.78 2.30
CA GLU A 572 -31.66 -33.68 2.54
C GLU A 572 -30.42 -33.25 1.75
N THR A 573 -30.60 -32.90 0.48
CA THR A 573 -29.53 -32.39 -0.39
C THR A 573 -28.99 -31.05 0.12
N LYS A 574 -29.87 -30.16 0.61
CA LYS A 574 -29.43 -28.88 1.20
C LYS A 574 -28.53 -29.11 2.42
N VAL A 575 -28.89 -30.03 3.31
CA VAL A 575 -28.09 -30.38 4.49
C VAL A 575 -26.73 -30.94 4.05
N GLU A 576 -26.69 -31.84 3.07
CA GLU A 576 -25.43 -32.40 2.56
C GLU A 576 -24.51 -31.31 1.99
N TRP A 577 -25.06 -30.36 1.21
CA TRP A 577 -24.30 -29.26 0.62
C TRP A 577 -23.71 -28.33 1.68
N ILE A 578 -24.46 -28.05 2.74
CA ILE A 578 -24.00 -27.25 3.88
C ILE A 578 -22.80 -27.92 4.56
N CYS A 579 -22.85 -29.24 4.78
CA CYS A 579 -21.72 -30.00 5.31
C CYS A 579 -20.48 -29.95 4.39
N GLY A 580 -20.69 -29.78 3.08
CA GLY A 580 -19.65 -29.60 2.08
C GLY A 580 -19.09 -28.16 1.95
N HIS A 581 -19.50 -27.22 2.80
CA HIS A 581 -18.95 -25.86 2.80
C HIS A 581 -17.46 -25.86 3.16
N SER A 582 -16.66 -25.12 2.38
CA SER A 582 -15.20 -25.16 2.46
C SER A 582 -14.64 -24.75 3.83
N GLU A 583 -15.30 -23.83 4.54
CA GLU A 583 -14.90 -23.36 5.86
C GLU A 583 -15.06 -24.44 6.95
N ARG A 584 -16.07 -25.31 6.82
CA ARG A 584 -16.25 -26.46 7.71
C ARG A 584 -15.15 -27.47 7.47
N LEU A 585 -14.89 -27.81 6.20
CA LEU A 585 -13.83 -28.74 5.82
C LEU A 585 -12.46 -28.25 6.31
N ALA A 586 -12.15 -26.97 6.10
CA ALA A 586 -10.91 -26.36 6.59
C ALA A 586 -10.81 -26.39 8.13
N THR A 587 -11.92 -26.18 8.83
CA THR A 587 -11.96 -26.21 10.30
C THR A 587 -11.77 -27.62 10.83
N VAL A 588 -12.50 -28.60 10.29
CA VAL A 588 -12.35 -30.03 10.66
C VAL A 588 -10.93 -30.50 10.38
N PHE A 589 -10.38 -30.18 9.21
CA PHE A 589 -8.98 -30.48 8.89
C PHE A 589 -8.02 -29.87 9.93
N GLY A 590 -8.25 -28.62 10.33
CA GLY A 590 -7.49 -27.97 11.39
C GLY A 590 -7.59 -28.71 12.72
N LEU A 591 -8.80 -29.11 13.13
CA LEU A 591 -9.05 -29.81 14.39
C LEU A 591 -8.34 -31.16 14.45
N ILE A 592 -8.36 -31.93 13.36
CA ILE A 592 -7.68 -33.22 13.24
C ILE A 592 -6.15 -33.05 13.24
N GLN A 593 -5.63 -32.10 12.47
CA GLN A 593 -4.19 -32.02 12.18
C GLN A 593 -3.38 -31.20 13.21
N THR A 594 -4.04 -30.58 14.20
CA THR A 594 -3.36 -29.74 15.18
C THR A 594 -3.75 -30.11 16.62
N GLY A 595 -2.77 -30.07 17.52
CA GLY A 595 -2.95 -30.47 18.92
C GLY A 595 -4.00 -29.66 19.69
N SER A 596 -4.50 -30.25 20.77
CA SER A 596 -5.48 -29.64 21.66
C SER A 596 -5.00 -28.28 22.20
N GLY A 597 -5.88 -27.28 22.18
CA GLY A 597 -5.57 -25.91 22.62
C GLY A 597 -4.94 -24.98 21.58
N ILE A 598 -4.48 -25.48 20.42
CA ILE A 598 -4.01 -24.58 19.35
C ILE A 598 -5.22 -23.87 18.70
N PRO A 599 -5.22 -22.53 18.53
CA PRO A 599 -6.32 -21.87 17.83
C PRO A 599 -6.36 -22.25 16.34
N ILE A 600 -7.55 -22.56 15.83
CA ILE A 600 -7.78 -22.85 14.41
C ILE A 600 -7.92 -21.54 13.65
N ARG A 601 -7.26 -21.40 12.50
CA ARG A 601 -7.30 -20.19 11.67
C ARG A 601 -7.70 -20.54 10.24
N VAL A 602 -8.87 -20.10 9.82
CA VAL A 602 -9.40 -20.32 8.48
C VAL A 602 -9.56 -18.98 7.79
N THR A 603 -9.20 -18.91 6.52
CA THR A 603 -9.49 -17.75 5.68
C THR A 603 -10.43 -18.18 4.55
N LYS A 604 -11.40 -17.33 4.22
CA LYS A 604 -12.43 -17.57 3.20
C LYS A 604 -12.43 -16.42 2.21
N ASN A 605 -12.53 -16.73 0.92
CA ASN A 605 -12.57 -15.72 -0.17
C ASN A 605 -13.96 -15.07 -0.34
N ILE A 606 -14.96 -15.51 0.41
CA ILE A 606 -16.32 -14.96 0.42
C ILE A 606 -16.80 -14.84 1.87
N ARG A 607 -17.88 -14.10 2.09
CA ARG A 607 -18.52 -14.00 3.41
C ARG A 607 -18.91 -15.39 3.94
N ILE A 608 -18.70 -15.64 5.24
CA ILE A 608 -19.19 -16.87 5.90
C ILE A 608 -20.72 -16.93 5.80
N CYS A 609 -21.33 -18.12 5.66
CA CYS A 609 -22.80 -18.22 5.69
C CYS A 609 -23.34 -18.29 7.13
N ALA A 610 -24.63 -18.03 7.32
CA ALA A 610 -25.24 -17.97 8.64
C ALA A 610 -25.22 -19.29 9.39
N ASP A 611 -25.41 -20.37 8.65
CA ASP A 611 -25.32 -21.70 9.18
C ASP A 611 -23.88 -22.04 9.62
N CYS A 612 -22.87 -21.80 8.77
CA CYS A 612 -21.48 -22.06 9.11
C CYS A 612 -21.01 -21.20 10.29
N HIS A 613 -21.43 -19.94 10.35
CA HIS A 613 -21.19 -19.07 11.50
C HIS A 613 -21.75 -19.67 12.79
N SER A 614 -23.00 -20.15 12.76
CA SER A 614 -23.65 -20.79 13.90
C SER A 614 -22.93 -22.08 14.28
N TRP A 615 -22.60 -22.94 13.31
CA TRP A 615 -21.86 -24.17 13.52
C TRP A 615 -20.50 -23.94 14.19
N MET A 616 -19.73 -22.93 13.76
CA MET A 616 -18.44 -22.59 14.39
C MET A 616 -18.58 -22.24 15.88
N LYS A 617 -19.69 -21.63 16.30
CA LYS A 617 -19.97 -21.38 17.73
C LYS A 617 -20.04 -22.70 18.50
N PHE A 618 -20.89 -23.63 18.07
CA PHE A 618 -21.02 -24.95 18.71
C PHE A 618 -19.70 -25.71 18.73
N VAL A 619 -18.96 -25.73 17.62
CA VAL A 619 -17.65 -26.40 17.55
C VAL A 619 -16.66 -25.78 18.53
N SER A 620 -16.60 -24.43 18.62
CA SER A 620 -15.70 -23.76 19.56
C SER A 620 -16.02 -24.09 21.03
N GLU A 621 -17.29 -24.31 21.36
CA GLU A 621 -17.76 -24.65 22.69
C GLU A 621 -17.42 -26.11 23.06
N ILE A 622 -17.73 -27.05 22.16
CA ILE A 622 -17.49 -28.49 22.35
C ILE A 622 -16.00 -28.78 22.43
N THR A 623 -15.24 -28.27 21.47
CA THR A 623 -13.81 -28.55 21.38
C THR A 623 -13.01 -27.71 22.39
N ARG A 624 -13.61 -26.68 22.98
CA ARG A 624 -12.94 -25.66 23.82
C ARG A 624 -11.74 -25.02 23.12
N ARG A 625 -11.82 -24.88 21.80
CA ARG A 625 -10.76 -24.28 20.98
C ARG A 625 -11.27 -23.01 20.35
N LYS A 626 -10.43 -21.97 20.42
CA LYS A 626 -10.66 -20.73 19.69
C LYS A 626 -10.56 -21.00 18.18
N ILE A 627 -11.60 -20.63 17.44
CA ILE A 627 -11.63 -20.70 15.98
C ILE A 627 -11.67 -19.27 15.46
N ILE A 628 -10.73 -18.92 14.59
CA ILE A 628 -10.63 -17.60 13.98
C ILE A 628 -10.90 -17.78 12.50
N VAL A 629 -12.00 -17.21 12.02
CA VAL A 629 -12.35 -17.21 10.59
C VAL A 629 -12.22 -15.80 10.06
N ARG A 630 -11.41 -15.60 9.03
CA ARG A 630 -11.34 -14.36 8.26
C ARG A 630 -12.17 -14.52 6.99
N ASP A 631 -13.16 -13.66 6.80
CA ASP A 631 -13.87 -13.54 5.54
C ASP A 631 -13.43 -12.27 4.77
N THR A 632 -14.14 -11.92 3.70
CA THR A 632 -13.80 -10.76 2.86
C THR A 632 -13.92 -9.42 3.59
N ASN A 633 -14.67 -9.35 4.69
CA ASN A 633 -14.98 -8.10 5.38
C ASN A 633 -14.28 -8.01 6.74
N ARG A 634 -14.17 -9.12 7.48
CA ARG A 634 -13.76 -9.09 8.89
C ARG A 634 -13.23 -10.43 9.41
N PHE A 635 -12.79 -10.41 10.66
CA PHE A 635 -12.57 -11.60 11.47
C PHE A 635 -13.77 -11.92 12.35
N HIS A 636 -13.99 -13.23 12.50
CA HIS A 636 -14.90 -13.86 13.43
C HIS A 636 -14.05 -14.66 14.41
N HIS A 637 -14.05 -14.27 15.67
CA HIS A 637 -13.37 -15.00 16.73
C HIS A 637 -14.41 -15.79 17.50
N PHE A 638 -14.50 -17.08 17.22
CA PHE A 638 -15.35 -18.02 17.94
C PHE A 638 -14.61 -18.56 19.14
N ASP A 639 -15.14 -18.33 20.33
CA ASP A 639 -14.58 -18.78 21.59
C ASP A 639 -15.71 -19.08 22.57
N GLN A 640 -15.74 -20.29 23.12
CA GLN A 640 -16.76 -20.73 24.09
C GLN A 640 -18.20 -20.46 23.63
N GLY A 641 -18.54 -20.80 22.39
CA GLY A 641 -19.90 -20.65 21.87
C GLY A 641 -20.29 -19.22 21.47
N LYS A 642 -19.38 -18.24 21.57
CA LYS A 642 -19.63 -16.84 21.23
C LYS A 642 -18.73 -16.40 20.08
N CYS A 643 -19.20 -15.44 19.28
CA CYS A 643 -18.40 -14.81 18.24
C CYS A 643 -18.16 -13.34 18.54
N SER A 644 -16.98 -12.81 18.20
CA SER A 644 -16.65 -11.37 18.32
C SER A 644 -17.53 -10.44 17.48
N CYS A 645 -18.40 -10.96 16.61
CA CYS A 645 -19.40 -10.17 15.89
C CYS A 645 -20.73 -9.97 16.63
N ASN A 646 -20.95 -10.65 17.76
CA ASN A 646 -22.24 -10.65 18.47
C ASN A 646 -23.43 -11.00 17.54
N ASP A 647 -23.22 -11.91 16.58
CA ASP A 647 -24.18 -12.31 15.54
C ASP A 647 -24.64 -11.17 14.61
N TYR A 648 -23.97 -10.00 14.66
CA TYR A 648 -24.14 -8.89 13.74
C TYR A 648 -22.99 -8.88 12.73
N TRP A 649 -23.12 -9.65 11.65
CA TRP A 649 -22.06 -9.75 10.63
C TRP A 649 -22.57 -9.52 9.24
#